data_AF-W2WVB9-F1
#
_entry.id   AF-W2WVB9-F1
#
_cell.length_a   1.000
_cell.length_b   1.000
_cell.length_c   1.000
_cell.angle_alpha   90.00
_cell.angle_beta   90.00
_cell.angle_gamma   90.00
#
_symmetry.space_group_name_H-M   'P 1'
#
loop_
_entity.id
_entity.type
_entity.pdbx_description
1 polymer ?
#
loop_
_entity_poly.entity_id
_entity_poly.type
_entity_poly.pdbx_seq_one_letter_code
_entity_poly.pdbx_strand_id
1 'polypeptide(L)'
;MQNDEQVWRVLEAKSAEESEIYRKQLALLLERRQQLRQMFPVTQDTIELALQPAPAKHPESLHCDAQQTPVVPKQSFGLVAVSYNFKNLPALSEKTKEVAISLFDSLVGQRFNHFSQRGSKLLLNPSVIEFQDTMKELKKICADEPDSSFFMCLSTHGARVTRGANEGSYVLFSETRLSSEEELVLTAIHERELAEMINDIPCKNKFIALELCQIQETKDRVDDDTETIHHRIHEQFFSQLYEQIVQLRLQGLPESGKRLPSNEKIHEKAVRTNPKLLNVIMVESCNVNTEAPVRANEERVSNFLLRFRDAFRGAAIIPELDKENGFEQDPRPSLFAKDVLKYVCKAIREDAAKHNALVHSEYKSQVRTRYEHAAEFQDITQTPSVLGAEHATDFGLGEIPEPPTVSLAPPLFVSSTLNSITLTWATPVSSTEVPTVLGFHIQRRGFGRACADGAGEASVWKRAAAFQVLCYEDVARNGMVPPTTVTIFGLATGTAYCFRVRARTAGGWGPFSASTTGYRTQSATSTLDQHEAIRLAATREGAKGIAKLMDKHKNAGAVQRYAAEILATMAMKGSSSVGGRNGGMGSLEPTDLPVVIAVRNAMLKFKKDMHLQRQGCLLLGRLAGRSASWNRALQSIGSPSISSILQSIASRTECDYNSELTRTAAWALKQEQVGSVSLRQKPQRVLTENEAAVRLQGLYRCRKAREGVRALARLVYAQAIDPTTGMAYVYNTRTGATFWELPQFAS
;
A
#
# COMPACT_ATOMS: atom_id res chain seq x y z
N MET A 1 -25.75 7.02 6.39
CA MET A 1 -26.22 6.90 7.79
C MET A 1 -27.52 6.11 7.77
N GLN A 2 -27.65 5.04 8.56
CA GLN A 2 -28.88 4.23 8.61
C GLN A 2 -30.01 5.02 9.29
N ASN A 3 -31.27 4.71 8.93
CA ASN A 3 -32.47 5.33 9.49
C ASN A 3 -32.54 5.06 11.01
N ASP A 4 -32.58 6.13 11.82
CA ASP A 4 -32.59 6.07 13.29
C ASP A 4 -33.74 5.23 13.86
N GLU A 5 -34.87 5.17 13.15
CA GLU A 5 -36.02 4.38 13.56
C GLU A 5 -35.74 2.87 13.45
N GLN A 6 -34.93 2.45 12.47
CA GLN A 6 -34.49 1.05 12.34
C GLN A 6 -33.49 0.69 13.43
N VAL A 7 -32.57 1.61 13.77
CA VAL A 7 -31.59 1.38 14.84
C VAL A 7 -32.29 1.30 16.19
N TRP A 8 -33.26 2.18 16.45
CA TRP A 8 -34.04 2.16 17.68
C TRP A 8 -34.85 0.85 17.83
N ARG A 9 -35.58 0.42 16.79
CA ARG A 9 -36.33 -0.84 16.80
C ARG A 9 -35.43 -2.08 16.98
N VAL A 10 -34.23 -2.08 16.41
CA VAL A 10 -33.27 -3.19 16.58
C VAL A 10 -32.70 -3.25 18.00
N LEU A 11 -32.48 -2.09 18.63
CA LEU A 11 -32.00 -2.01 20.01
C LEU A 11 -33.10 -2.36 21.03
N GLU A 12 -34.34 -1.95 20.76
CA GLU A 12 -35.50 -2.28 21.59
C GLU A 12 -35.84 -3.78 21.52
N ALA A 13 -35.76 -4.39 20.34
CA ALA A 13 -35.95 -5.83 20.15
C ALA A 13 -34.92 -6.66 20.94
N LYS A 14 -33.67 -6.19 21.07
CA LYS A 14 -32.62 -6.85 21.85
C LYS A 14 -32.75 -6.63 23.37
N SER A 15 -33.27 -5.48 23.80
CA SER A 15 -33.55 -5.16 25.21
C SER A 15 -34.54 -6.14 25.86
N ALA A 16 -35.46 -6.70 25.07
CA ALA A 16 -36.43 -7.68 25.55
C ALA A 16 -35.80 -9.04 25.92
N GLU A 17 -34.65 -9.40 25.35
CA GLU A 17 -33.99 -10.72 25.50
C GLU A 17 -32.79 -10.72 26.48
N GLU A 18 -32.33 -9.56 26.96
CA GLU A 18 -31.09 -9.45 27.75
C GLU A 18 -31.28 -8.93 29.20
N SER A 19 -30.22 -9.08 30.01
CA SER A 19 -30.23 -8.82 31.46
C SER A 19 -30.48 -7.35 31.84
N GLU A 20 -30.92 -7.12 33.07
CA GLU A 20 -31.24 -5.78 33.61
C GLU A 20 -30.04 -4.80 33.57
N ILE A 21 -28.80 -5.32 33.54
CA ILE A 21 -27.58 -4.54 33.39
C ILE A 21 -27.49 -3.94 31.97
N TYR A 22 -27.87 -4.70 30.94
CA TYR A 22 -27.88 -4.23 29.56
C TYR A 22 -28.90 -3.11 29.36
N ARG A 23 -30.09 -3.24 29.98
CA ARG A 23 -31.13 -2.19 29.92
C ARG A 23 -30.66 -0.86 30.52
N LYS A 24 -29.93 -0.92 31.64
CA LYS A 24 -29.34 0.28 32.26
C LYS A 24 -28.26 0.92 31.39
N GLN A 25 -27.41 0.11 30.74
CA GLN A 25 -26.40 0.62 29.82
C GLN A 25 -27.02 1.23 28.55
N LEU A 26 -28.06 0.61 28.00
CA LEU A 26 -28.79 1.13 26.85
C LEU A 26 -29.50 2.45 27.16
N ALA A 27 -30.14 2.55 28.33
CA ALA A 27 -30.76 3.79 28.80
C ALA A 27 -29.73 4.93 28.90
N LEU A 28 -28.57 4.65 29.48
CA LEU A 28 -27.48 5.62 29.61
C LEU A 28 -26.94 6.08 28.24
N LEU A 29 -26.88 5.17 27.27
CA LEU A 29 -26.41 5.46 25.91
C LEU A 29 -27.40 6.33 25.14
N LEU A 30 -28.70 6.09 25.32
CA LEU A 30 -29.77 6.90 24.72
C LEU A 30 -29.82 8.29 25.35
N GLU A 31 -29.66 8.40 26.67
CA GLU A 31 -29.59 9.67 27.39
C GLU A 31 -28.39 10.51 26.93
N ARG A 32 -27.21 9.89 26.80
CA ARG A 32 -25.99 10.58 26.35
C ARG A 32 -26.08 11.03 24.89
N ARG A 33 -26.78 10.25 24.05
CA ARG A 33 -27.08 10.63 22.67
C ARG A 33 -28.07 11.80 22.58
N GLN A 34 -29.03 11.87 23.50
CA GLN A 34 -29.96 13.00 23.61
C GLN A 34 -29.25 14.27 24.08
N GLN A 35 -28.33 14.17 25.06
CA GLN A 35 -27.49 15.28 25.50
C GLN A 35 -26.59 15.81 24.38
N LEU A 36 -25.98 14.93 23.57
CA LEU A 36 -25.18 15.34 22.41
C LEU A 36 -26.00 16.10 21.36
N ARG A 37 -27.29 15.76 21.16
CA ARG A 37 -28.19 16.51 20.27
C ARG A 37 -28.58 17.89 20.83
N GLN A 38 -28.67 18.02 22.15
CA GLN A 38 -28.93 19.32 22.79
C GLN A 38 -27.72 20.24 22.74
N MET A 39 -26.50 19.68 22.78
CA MET A 39 -25.25 20.44 22.64
C MET A 39 -24.98 20.91 21.21
N PHE A 40 -25.49 20.19 20.21
CA PHE A 40 -25.33 20.53 18.79
C PHE A 40 -26.69 20.50 18.08
N PRO A 41 -27.51 21.56 18.19
CA PRO A 41 -28.78 21.64 17.49
C PRO A 41 -28.51 21.65 15.98
N VAL A 42 -29.00 20.63 15.28
CA VAL A 42 -28.94 20.57 13.82
C VAL A 42 -29.86 21.66 13.28
N THR A 43 -29.29 22.74 12.77
CA THR A 43 -30.04 23.79 12.09
C THR A 43 -30.50 23.31 10.71
N GLN A 44 -31.65 23.81 10.25
CA GLN A 44 -32.29 23.46 8.97
C GLN A 44 -31.33 23.59 7.76
N ASP A 45 -30.39 24.53 7.82
CA ASP A 45 -29.34 24.74 6.80
C ASP A 45 -28.42 23.51 6.60
N THR A 46 -28.20 22.73 7.65
CA THR A 46 -27.34 21.54 7.61
C THR A 46 -28.03 20.38 6.88
N ILE A 47 -29.36 20.37 6.86
CA ILE A 47 -30.18 19.34 6.20
C ILE A 47 -30.33 19.68 4.70
N GLU A 48 -30.43 20.96 4.33
CA GLU A 48 -30.53 21.37 2.93
C GLU A 48 -29.22 21.16 2.15
N LEU A 49 -28.06 21.32 2.79
CA LEU A 49 -26.74 21.04 2.18
C LEU A 49 -26.51 19.55 1.90
N ALA A 50 -27.16 18.64 2.63
CA ALA A 50 -27.01 17.20 2.46
C ALA A 50 -27.93 16.59 1.39
N LEU A 51 -28.90 17.36 0.88
CA LEU A 51 -29.96 16.86 -0.02
C LEU A 51 -29.84 17.34 -1.48
N GLN A 52 -28.81 18.09 -1.86
CA GLN A 52 -28.63 18.49 -3.26
C GLN A 52 -28.02 17.37 -4.11
N PRO A 53 -28.65 16.96 -5.23
CA PRO A 53 -28.06 16.00 -6.15
C PRO A 53 -26.90 16.62 -6.93
N ALA A 54 -25.82 15.84 -7.09
CA ALA A 54 -24.63 16.24 -7.84
C ALA A 54 -25.00 16.64 -9.29
N PRO A 55 -24.56 17.81 -9.80
CA PRO A 55 -24.90 18.22 -11.15
C PRO A 55 -24.18 17.35 -12.19
N ALA A 56 -24.96 16.91 -13.18
CA ALA A 56 -24.49 16.14 -14.32
C ALA A 56 -23.51 16.97 -15.16
N LYS A 57 -22.32 16.40 -15.43
CA LYS A 57 -21.35 16.97 -16.37
C LYS A 57 -21.86 16.80 -17.80
N HIS A 58 -22.24 17.89 -18.45
CA HIS A 58 -22.17 18.02 -19.91
C HIS A 58 -21.02 18.96 -20.30
N PRO A 59 -20.38 18.73 -21.46
CA PRO A 59 -19.11 19.36 -21.79
C PRO A 59 -19.36 20.69 -22.51
N GLU A 60 -19.07 21.80 -21.84
CA GLU A 60 -18.87 23.08 -22.52
C GLU A 60 -17.46 23.59 -22.25
N SER A 61 -16.79 23.85 -23.37
CA SER A 61 -15.41 24.31 -23.49
C SER A 61 -15.25 25.70 -22.91
N LEU A 62 -14.65 25.78 -21.73
CA LEU A 62 -14.00 26.98 -21.22
C LEU A 62 -12.52 26.67 -21.05
N HIS A 63 -11.70 27.35 -21.86
CA HIS A 63 -10.25 27.41 -21.70
C HIS A 63 -9.93 27.86 -20.27
N CYS A 64 -9.54 26.92 -19.42
CA CYS A 64 -8.89 27.20 -18.16
C CYS A 64 -7.41 26.83 -18.30
N ASP A 65 -6.56 27.82 -18.04
CA ASP A 65 -5.12 27.69 -17.97
C ASP A 65 -4.70 26.45 -17.17
N ALA A 66 -3.68 25.78 -17.70
CA ALA A 66 -3.15 24.51 -17.24
C ALA A 66 -3.13 24.36 -15.71
N GLN A 67 -3.72 23.26 -15.24
CA GLN A 67 -3.38 22.66 -13.95
C GLN A 67 -1.84 22.55 -13.88
N GLN A 68 -1.19 23.44 -13.14
CA GLN A 68 0.24 23.33 -12.89
C GLN A 68 0.47 22.06 -12.07
N THR A 69 0.97 21.02 -12.75
CA THR A 69 1.58 19.85 -12.11
C THR A 69 2.60 20.33 -11.08
N PRO A 70 2.61 19.81 -9.83
CA PRO A 70 3.60 20.16 -8.83
C PRO A 70 5.02 20.00 -9.42
N VAL A 71 5.72 21.11 -9.61
CA VAL A 71 7.09 21.10 -10.16
C VAL A 71 8.07 20.98 -9.01
N VAL A 72 8.94 19.98 -9.12
CA VAL A 72 10.02 19.72 -8.17
C VAL A 72 11.04 20.87 -8.25
N PRO A 73 11.40 21.48 -7.13
CA PRO A 73 12.53 22.41 -7.11
C PRO A 73 13.81 21.69 -7.52
N LYS A 74 14.69 22.33 -8.30
CA LYS A 74 16.00 21.74 -8.66
C LYS A 74 16.87 21.44 -7.45
N GLN A 75 16.61 22.10 -6.32
CA GLN A 75 17.42 22.03 -5.12
C GLN A 75 16.56 22.18 -3.87
N SER A 76 16.98 21.50 -2.79
CA SER A 76 16.41 21.66 -1.47
C SER A 76 17.49 21.96 -0.43
N PHE A 77 17.14 22.77 0.56
CA PHE A 77 18.02 23.25 1.62
C PHE A 77 17.42 22.93 2.98
N GLY A 78 18.26 22.58 3.96
CA GLY A 78 17.81 22.06 5.25
C GLY A 78 18.53 22.71 6.42
N LEU A 79 17.80 23.09 7.48
CA LEU A 79 18.37 23.46 8.77
C LEU A 79 17.77 22.56 9.85
N VAL A 80 18.61 21.81 10.55
CA VAL A 80 18.23 21.08 11.77
C VAL A 80 18.96 21.72 12.93
N ALA A 81 18.26 22.42 13.80
CA ALA A 81 18.82 23.10 14.95
C ALA A 81 18.18 22.56 16.24
N VAL A 82 19.00 21.98 17.11
CA VAL A 82 18.52 21.33 18.33
C VAL A 82 19.38 21.74 19.52
N SER A 83 18.74 22.27 20.55
CA SER A 83 19.36 22.51 21.86
C SER A 83 18.79 21.52 22.86
N TYR A 84 19.64 20.65 23.38
CA TYR A 84 19.29 19.62 24.35
C TYR A 84 20.15 19.67 25.62
N ASN A 85 21.31 20.35 25.60
CA ASN A 85 22.11 20.63 26.77
C ASN A 85 22.21 22.15 26.98
N PHE A 86 21.92 22.60 28.19
CA PHE A 86 21.82 24.01 28.53
C PHE A 86 22.66 24.29 29.78
N LYS A 87 23.36 25.43 29.81
CA LYS A 87 24.18 25.82 30.96
C LYS A 87 23.33 26.23 32.17
N ASN A 88 22.22 26.94 31.91
CA ASN A 88 21.38 27.55 32.94
C ASN A 88 19.94 27.03 32.96
N LEU A 89 19.61 26.04 32.13
CA LEU A 89 18.25 25.50 31.98
C LEU A 89 18.26 23.97 32.08
N PRO A 90 17.11 23.32 32.34
CA PRO A 90 17.04 21.88 32.35
C PRO A 90 17.47 21.27 31.01
N ALA A 91 18.36 20.27 31.05
CA ALA A 91 18.73 19.50 29.87
C ALA A 91 17.54 18.66 29.36
N LEU A 92 17.47 18.50 28.03
CA LEU A 92 16.67 17.50 27.36
C LEU A 92 17.48 16.19 27.21
N SER A 93 16.85 15.15 26.67
CA SER A 93 17.51 13.85 26.46
C SER A 93 18.76 13.97 25.58
N GLU A 94 19.88 13.39 25.99
CA GLU A 94 21.11 13.28 25.19
C GLU A 94 20.87 12.53 23.86
N LYS A 95 19.91 11.60 23.82
CA LYS A 95 19.52 10.90 22.58
C LYS A 95 18.88 11.81 21.53
N THR A 96 18.44 13.01 21.91
CA THR A 96 17.97 14.01 20.96
C THR A 96 19.06 14.35 19.95
N LYS A 97 20.34 14.32 20.37
CA LYS A 97 21.51 14.47 19.50
C LYS A 97 21.52 13.43 18.37
N GLU A 98 21.38 12.16 18.72
CA GLU A 98 21.44 11.03 17.77
C GLU A 98 20.30 11.11 16.75
N VAL A 99 19.10 11.50 17.21
CA VAL A 99 17.94 11.69 16.31
C VAL A 99 18.14 12.88 15.39
N ALA A 100 18.68 14.00 15.88
CA ALA A 100 18.95 15.18 15.08
C ALA A 100 20.00 14.92 13.99
N ILE A 101 21.09 14.22 14.33
CA ILE A 101 22.11 13.77 13.38
C ILE A 101 21.45 12.85 12.34
N SER A 102 20.69 11.84 12.78
CA SER A 102 20.04 10.90 11.87
C SER A 102 19.01 11.56 10.94
N LEU A 103 18.25 12.56 11.44
CA LEU A 103 17.36 13.36 10.62
C LEU A 103 18.16 14.12 9.56
N PHE A 104 19.21 14.85 9.97
CA PHE A 104 20.05 15.62 9.06
C PHE A 104 20.71 14.75 7.99
N ASP A 105 21.31 13.62 8.38
CA ASP A 105 21.91 12.64 7.46
C ASP A 105 20.88 12.11 6.46
N SER A 106 19.62 11.97 6.87
CA SER A 106 18.53 11.56 5.98
C SER A 106 18.15 12.67 4.99
N LEU A 107 18.31 13.96 5.35
CA LEU A 107 18.11 15.07 4.42
C LEU A 107 19.20 15.10 3.34
N VAL A 108 20.47 15.12 3.76
CA VAL A 108 21.63 15.35 2.85
C VAL A 108 22.20 14.07 2.23
N GLY A 109 21.74 12.91 2.68
CA GLY A 109 22.22 11.62 2.23
C GLY A 109 21.93 11.35 0.75
N GLN A 110 22.94 10.89 0.01
CA GLN A 110 22.85 10.56 -1.42
C GLN A 110 21.91 9.39 -1.75
N ARG A 111 21.36 8.73 -0.74
CA ARG A 111 20.44 7.60 -0.93
C ARG A 111 19.03 7.89 -0.40
N PHE A 112 18.83 9.13 0.06
CA PHE A 112 17.60 9.60 0.68
C PHE A 112 17.10 10.82 -0.09
N ASN A 113 17.15 12.01 0.51
CA ASN A 113 16.36 13.15 0.05
C ASN A 113 17.09 14.17 -0.82
N HIS A 114 18.42 14.07 -0.96
CA HIS A 114 19.22 14.93 -1.85
C HIS A 114 19.17 16.43 -1.53
N PHE A 115 19.03 16.78 -0.26
CA PHE A 115 19.25 18.16 0.16
C PHE A 115 20.71 18.56 -0.10
N SER A 116 20.93 19.82 -0.45
CA SER A 116 22.25 20.38 -0.69
C SER A 116 23.15 20.17 0.53
N GLN A 117 24.21 19.38 0.40
CA GLN A 117 25.18 19.20 1.48
C GLN A 117 25.85 20.51 1.89
N ARG A 118 26.15 21.38 0.92
CA ARG A 118 26.77 22.69 1.17
C ARG A 118 25.78 23.72 1.74
N GLY A 119 24.53 23.66 1.27
CA GLY A 119 23.47 24.59 1.66
C GLY A 119 22.55 24.08 2.76
N SER A 120 22.92 23.01 3.46
CA SER A 120 22.18 22.51 4.62
C SER A 120 23.09 22.47 5.85
N LYS A 121 22.51 22.72 7.02
CA LYS A 121 23.26 22.90 8.27
C LYS A 121 22.62 22.10 9.41
N LEU A 122 23.48 21.51 10.24
CA LEU A 122 23.11 20.87 11.50
C LEU A 122 23.74 21.67 12.63
N LEU A 123 22.92 22.16 13.55
CA LEU A 123 23.35 22.88 14.74
C LEU A 123 22.94 22.09 15.99
N LEU A 124 23.92 21.73 16.82
CA LEU A 124 23.72 20.98 18.06
C LEU A 124 24.16 21.85 19.24
N ASN A 125 23.23 22.20 20.12
CA ASN A 125 23.40 23.16 21.21
C ASN A 125 23.98 24.52 20.75
N PRO A 126 23.47 25.12 19.65
CA PRO A 126 24.04 26.36 19.14
C PRO A 126 23.91 27.50 20.15
N SER A 127 24.85 28.44 20.07
CA SER A 127 24.65 29.78 20.66
C SER A 127 23.69 30.60 19.80
N VAL A 128 23.14 31.69 20.36
CA VAL A 128 22.30 32.64 19.59
C VAL A 128 23.05 33.21 18.38
N ILE A 129 24.33 33.54 18.54
CA ILE A 129 25.19 34.10 17.49
C ILE A 129 25.39 33.07 16.38
N GLU A 130 25.71 31.82 16.73
CA GLU A 130 25.91 30.74 15.77
C GLU A 130 24.64 30.49 14.93
N PHE A 131 23.47 30.52 15.58
CA PHE A 131 22.19 30.39 14.88
C PHE A 131 21.94 31.57 13.93
N GLN A 132 22.09 32.81 14.39
CA GLN A 132 21.90 34.01 13.57
C GLN A 132 22.86 34.04 12.36
N ASP A 133 24.13 33.73 12.57
CA ASP A 133 25.13 33.70 11.50
C ASP A 133 24.85 32.59 10.49
N THR A 134 24.37 31.42 10.97
CA THR A 134 23.92 30.34 10.09
C THR A 134 22.71 30.75 9.25
N MET A 135 21.72 31.44 9.83
CA MET A 135 20.57 31.96 9.08
C MET A 135 20.99 32.97 7.99
N LYS A 136 21.95 33.86 8.30
CA LYS A 136 22.53 34.80 7.32
C LYS A 136 23.29 34.06 6.21
N GLU A 137 24.05 33.02 6.56
CA GLU A 137 24.75 32.18 5.58
C GLU A 137 23.75 31.47 4.65
N LEU A 138 22.72 30.85 5.21
CA LEU A 138 21.66 30.18 4.46
C LEU A 138 20.90 31.13 3.54
N LYS A 139 20.58 32.35 4.02
CA LYS A 139 19.99 33.41 3.19
C LYS A 139 20.83 33.66 1.94
N LYS A 140 22.15 33.78 2.10
CA LYS A 140 23.09 34.00 1.00
C LYS A 140 23.15 32.81 0.04
N ILE A 141 23.27 31.58 0.56
CA ILE A 141 23.36 30.37 -0.26
C ILE A 141 22.07 30.12 -1.05
N CYS A 142 20.91 30.31 -0.43
CA CYS A 142 19.62 30.08 -1.05
C CYS A 142 19.28 31.15 -2.11
N ALA A 143 19.90 32.33 -2.06
CA ALA A 143 19.63 33.42 -3.01
C ALA A 143 19.97 33.06 -4.45
N ASP A 144 20.93 32.16 -4.66
CA ASP A 144 21.33 31.67 -5.98
C ASP A 144 20.28 30.74 -6.61
N GLU A 145 19.39 30.15 -5.80
CA GLU A 145 18.38 29.17 -6.24
C GLU A 145 16.99 29.52 -5.66
N PRO A 146 16.35 30.62 -6.09
CA PRO A 146 15.11 31.11 -5.47
C PRO A 146 13.90 30.18 -5.69
N ASP A 147 13.90 29.37 -6.76
CA ASP A 147 12.84 28.39 -7.03
C ASP A 147 12.98 27.09 -6.21
N SER A 148 13.83 27.07 -5.17
CA SER A 148 14.11 25.93 -4.29
C SER A 148 13.09 25.73 -3.14
N SER A 149 13.23 24.61 -2.43
CA SER A 149 12.53 24.33 -1.16
C SER A 149 13.47 24.47 0.04
N PHE A 150 12.95 24.96 1.16
CA PHE A 150 13.66 25.04 2.44
C PHE A 150 12.91 24.28 3.53
N PHE A 151 13.59 23.37 4.22
CA PHE A 151 13.10 22.69 5.41
C PHE A 151 13.85 23.20 6.64
N MET A 152 13.13 23.62 7.68
CA MET A 152 13.72 23.96 8.97
C MET A 152 13.08 23.10 10.06
N CYS A 153 13.90 22.54 10.93
CA CYS A 153 13.47 21.87 12.15
C CYS A 153 14.21 22.48 13.34
N LEU A 154 13.47 23.13 14.24
CA LEU A 154 14.01 23.78 15.43
C LEU A 154 13.39 23.14 16.69
N SER A 155 14.24 22.55 17.53
CA SER A 155 13.83 21.94 18.80
C SER A 155 14.65 22.54 19.95
N THR A 156 14.01 23.30 20.84
CA THR A 156 14.67 23.94 22.00
C THR A 156 13.66 24.33 23.08
N HIS A 157 14.06 25.03 24.14
CA HIS A 157 13.15 25.64 25.12
C HIS A 157 12.63 27.01 24.65
N GLY A 158 11.51 27.44 25.22
CA GLY A 158 10.95 28.79 25.04
C GLY A 158 10.73 29.52 26.36
N ALA A 159 10.76 30.84 26.32
CA ALA A 159 10.34 31.72 27.42
C ALA A 159 9.42 32.82 26.89
N ARG A 160 8.79 33.56 27.80
CA ARG A 160 7.96 34.72 27.50
C ARG A 160 8.28 35.86 28.44
N VAL A 161 8.39 37.07 27.89
CA VAL A 161 8.32 38.32 28.66
C VAL A 161 6.90 38.84 28.58
N THR A 162 6.27 39.12 29.73
CA THR A 162 4.84 39.46 29.80
C THR A 162 4.54 40.96 29.76
N ARG A 163 5.53 41.82 30.05
CA ARG A 163 5.33 43.26 30.21
C ARG A 163 6.61 44.00 29.79
N GLY A 164 6.50 45.27 29.39
CA GLY A 164 7.66 46.12 29.11
C GLY A 164 8.02 46.20 27.61
N ALA A 165 9.15 46.84 27.31
CA ALA A 165 9.57 47.10 25.93
C ALA A 165 9.96 45.83 25.16
N ASN A 166 10.29 44.76 25.89
CA ASN A 166 10.78 43.49 25.38
C ASN A 166 9.68 42.39 25.42
N GLU A 167 8.40 42.78 25.54
CA GLU A 167 7.27 41.85 25.60
C GLU A 167 7.20 40.96 24.34
N GLY A 168 7.05 39.66 24.58
CA GLY A 168 6.89 38.65 23.54
C GLY A 168 7.51 37.30 23.90
N SER A 169 7.48 36.37 22.96
CA SER A 169 8.08 35.05 23.14
C SER A 169 9.52 35.00 22.64
N TYR A 170 10.34 34.19 23.34
CA TYR A 170 11.75 34.03 23.06
C TYR A 170 12.11 32.56 22.85
N VAL A 171 12.87 32.30 21.79
CA VAL A 171 13.51 31.01 21.52
C VAL A 171 14.86 30.97 22.23
N LEU A 172 15.05 29.96 23.08
CA LEU A 172 16.23 29.85 23.92
C LEU A 172 17.30 28.96 23.25
N PHE A 173 18.54 29.14 23.66
CA PHE A 173 19.75 28.50 23.16
C PHE A 173 20.60 28.00 24.33
N SER A 174 21.67 27.26 24.04
CA SER A 174 22.44 26.51 25.06
C SER A 174 23.02 27.39 26.18
N GLU A 175 23.31 28.66 25.88
CA GLU A 175 23.88 29.64 26.80
C GLU A 175 22.89 30.67 27.33
N THR A 176 21.60 30.53 27.01
CA THR A 176 20.58 31.52 27.40
C THR A 176 20.52 31.71 28.91
N ARG A 177 20.34 32.97 29.31
CA ARG A 177 20.18 33.40 30.70
C ARG A 177 18.79 34.00 30.87
N LEU A 178 18.14 33.63 31.97
CA LEU A 178 16.81 34.10 32.34
C LEU A 178 16.84 34.95 33.62
N SER A 179 18.02 35.43 34.03
CA SER A 179 18.23 36.21 35.25
C SER A 179 17.68 37.63 35.16
N SER A 180 17.68 38.22 33.96
CA SER A 180 17.10 39.53 33.69
C SER A 180 16.65 39.63 32.23
N GLU A 181 15.81 40.62 31.90
CA GLU A 181 15.35 40.86 30.54
C GLU A 181 16.50 41.27 29.61
N GLU A 182 17.46 42.06 30.10
CA GLU A 182 18.63 42.49 29.32
C GLU A 182 19.50 41.30 28.92
N GLU A 183 19.73 40.35 29.82
CA GLU A 183 20.49 39.14 29.51
C GLU A 183 19.72 38.21 28.57
N LEU A 184 18.41 38.10 28.72
CA LEU A 184 17.56 37.30 27.85
C LEU A 184 17.63 37.82 26.41
N VAL A 185 17.45 39.13 26.20
CA VAL A 185 17.47 39.76 24.87
C VAL A 185 18.82 39.57 24.16
N LEU A 186 19.92 39.49 24.91
CA LEU A 186 21.26 39.26 24.35
C LEU A 186 21.57 37.78 24.05
N THR A 187 20.82 36.85 24.64
CA THR A 187 21.15 35.42 24.62
C THR A 187 20.03 34.52 24.06
N ALA A 188 18.95 35.12 23.56
CA ALA A 188 17.80 34.45 22.97
C ALA A 188 17.31 35.21 21.72
N ILE A 189 16.40 34.60 20.96
CA ILE A 189 15.82 35.22 19.75
C ILE A 189 14.35 35.52 20.00
N HIS A 190 13.97 36.77 19.78
CA HIS A 190 12.58 37.21 19.86
C HIS A 190 11.77 36.63 18.68
N GLU A 191 10.50 36.31 18.89
CA GLU A 191 9.60 35.75 17.85
C GLU A 191 9.54 36.60 16.57
N ARG A 192 9.60 37.93 16.71
CA ARG A 192 9.66 38.88 15.58
C ARG A 192 10.92 38.70 14.73
N GLU A 193 12.06 38.61 15.39
CA GLU A 193 13.35 38.42 14.71
C GLU A 193 13.41 37.05 14.04
N LEU A 194 12.86 36.01 14.69
CA LEU A 194 12.72 34.69 14.09
C LEU A 194 11.86 34.72 12.82
N ALA A 195 10.72 35.42 12.83
CA ALA A 195 9.88 35.60 11.66
C ALA A 195 10.62 36.30 10.51
N GLU A 196 11.41 37.33 10.81
CA GLU A 196 12.27 38.02 9.83
C GLU A 196 13.29 37.06 9.23
N MET A 197 14.03 36.32 10.05
CA MET A 197 15.01 35.34 9.60
C MET A 197 14.38 34.26 8.71
N ILE A 198 13.19 33.73 9.06
CA ILE A 198 12.48 32.75 8.25
C ILE A 198 12.00 33.37 6.93
N ASN A 199 11.42 34.57 6.96
CA ASN A 199 10.93 35.28 5.78
C ASN A 199 12.06 35.60 4.79
N ASP A 200 13.22 35.98 5.31
CA ASP A 200 14.39 36.39 4.54
C ASP A 200 15.05 35.28 3.72
N ILE A 201 14.83 34.00 4.08
CA ILE A 201 15.27 32.88 3.25
C ILE A 201 14.54 32.96 1.90
N PRO A 202 15.25 33.13 0.77
CA PRO A 202 14.62 33.46 -0.51
C PRO A 202 13.97 32.27 -1.24
N CYS A 203 13.99 31.07 -0.65
CA CYS A 203 13.37 29.88 -1.22
C CYS A 203 11.86 30.07 -1.43
N LYS A 204 11.37 29.64 -2.60
CA LYS A 204 9.96 29.70 -2.99
C LYS A 204 9.05 28.94 -2.05
N ASN A 205 9.47 27.76 -1.61
CA ASN A 205 8.69 26.91 -0.72
C ASN A 205 9.41 26.76 0.62
N LYS A 206 8.68 26.83 1.73
CA LYS A 206 9.24 26.63 3.06
C LYS A 206 8.39 25.66 3.88
N PHE A 207 9.05 24.74 4.56
CA PHE A 207 8.46 23.85 5.54
C PHE A 207 9.16 24.06 6.87
N ILE A 208 8.44 24.60 7.85
CA ILE A 208 9.00 25.00 9.14
C ILE A 208 8.40 24.13 10.24
N ALA A 209 9.23 23.34 10.91
CA ALA A 209 8.87 22.46 12.01
C ALA A 209 9.45 23.02 13.32
N LEU A 210 8.60 23.32 14.29
CA LEU A 210 8.97 23.93 15.57
C LEU A 210 8.56 23.02 16.73
N GLU A 211 9.50 22.76 17.63
CA GLU A 211 9.24 22.14 18.93
C GLU A 211 9.87 23.03 20.02
N LEU A 212 9.03 23.83 20.67
CA LEU A 212 9.45 24.67 21.78
C LEU A 212 8.95 24.05 23.09
N CYS A 213 9.91 23.49 23.83
CA CYS A 213 9.66 22.85 25.10
C CYS A 213 9.28 23.91 26.13
N GLN A 214 8.20 23.67 26.86
CA GLN A 214 7.86 24.44 28.04
C GLN A 214 8.58 23.83 29.23
N ILE A 215 9.23 24.65 30.05
CA ILE A 215 9.66 24.20 31.37
C ILE A 215 8.38 24.00 32.17
N GLN A 216 8.12 22.77 32.59
CA GLN A 216 6.92 22.43 33.36
C GLN A 216 7.03 23.12 34.72
N GLU A 217 6.47 24.32 34.85
CA GLU A 217 6.37 25.00 36.13
C GLU A 217 5.55 24.10 37.07
N THR A 218 6.08 23.83 38.25
CA THR A 218 5.38 23.05 39.27
C THR A 218 4.06 23.75 39.57
N LYS A 219 2.93 23.01 39.53
CA LYS A 219 1.57 23.52 39.84
C LYS A 219 1.45 24.27 41.18
N ASP A 220 2.45 24.16 42.04
CA ASP A 220 2.54 24.79 43.35
C ASP A 220 3.21 26.18 43.35
N ARG A 221 3.73 26.67 42.21
CA ARG A 221 4.20 28.06 42.10
C ARG A 221 2.98 28.96 41.92
N VAL A 222 2.71 29.78 42.95
CA VAL A 222 1.84 30.94 42.81
C VAL A 222 2.55 31.89 41.84
N ASP A 223 1.94 32.16 40.68
CA ASP A 223 2.41 33.19 39.75
C ASP A 223 2.57 34.50 40.55
N ASP A 224 3.82 34.91 40.80
CA ASP A 224 4.08 36.23 41.35
C ASP A 224 3.88 37.24 40.21
N ASP A 225 2.84 38.06 40.30
CA ASP A 225 2.52 39.11 39.32
C ASP A 225 3.67 40.12 39.12
N THR A 226 4.74 40.04 39.91
CA THR A 226 5.96 40.83 39.76
C THR A 226 7.02 40.20 38.84
N GLU A 227 6.98 38.89 38.56
CA GLU A 227 7.90 38.26 37.62
C GLU A 227 7.56 38.64 36.17
N THR A 228 8.53 39.22 35.46
CA THR A 228 8.34 39.64 34.06
C THR A 228 8.68 38.54 33.06
N ILE A 229 9.55 37.59 33.43
CA ILE A 229 10.01 36.47 32.60
C ILE A 229 9.36 35.18 33.08
N HIS A 230 8.63 34.50 32.21
CA HIS A 230 8.07 33.18 32.46
C HIS A 230 8.78 32.12 31.63
N HIS A 231 8.95 30.93 32.21
CA HIS A 231 9.67 29.80 31.60
C HIS A 231 8.80 28.97 30.64
N ARG A 232 7.82 29.62 30.02
CA ARG A 232 6.89 29.05 29.05
C ARG A 232 6.70 30.03 27.91
N ILE A 233 6.37 29.50 26.75
CA ILE A 233 6.07 30.33 25.59
C ILE A 233 4.63 30.84 25.63
N HIS A 234 4.33 31.94 24.92
CA HIS A 234 2.95 32.39 24.80
C HIS A 234 2.13 31.35 24.02
N GLU A 235 0.92 31.06 24.48
CA GLU A 235 -0.06 30.17 23.82
C GLU A 235 -0.35 30.56 22.35
N GLN A 236 -0.21 31.83 21.99
CA GLN A 236 -0.45 32.36 20.64
C GLN A 236 0.83 32.46 19.81
N PHE A 237 2.00 32.11 20.35
CA PHE A 237 3.30 32.24 19.68
C PHE A 237 3.28 31.72 18.25
N PHE A 238 2.80 30.48 18.06
CA PHE A 238 2.83 29.84 16.76
C PHE A 238 1.95 30.56 15.72
N SER A 239 0.79 31.05 16.16
CA SER A 239 -0.10 31.85 15.31
C SER A 239 0.54 33.21 15.00
N GLN A 240 1.00 33.94 16.02
CA GLN A 240 1.62 35.26 15.90
C GLN A 240 2.87 35.24 15.00
N LEU A 241 3.71 34.20 15.13
CA LEU A 241 4.88 33.99 14.27
C LEU A 241 4.47 33.86 12.79
N TYR A 242 3.42 33.08 12.49
CA TYR A 242 2.90 32.96 11.13
C TYR A 242 2.30 34.27 10.62
N GLU A 243 1.53 34.99 11.45
CA GLU A 243 0.98 36.31 11.08
C GLU A 243 2.09 37.29 10.74
N GLN A 244 3.17 37.30 11.51
CA GLN A 244 4.30 38.17 11.26
C GLN A 244 4.99 37.85 9.94
N ILE A 245 5.18 36.57 9.60
CA ILE A 245 5.70 36.16 8.29
C ILE A 245 4.79 36.65 7.16
N VAL A 246 3.46 36.56 7.32
CA VAL A 246 2.50 37.07 6.34
C VAL A 246 2.63 38.59 6.19
N GLN A 247 2.76 39.35 7.29
CA GLN A 247 2.92 40.80 7.25
C GLN A 247 4.23 41.23 6.60
N LEU A 248 5.35 40.61 6.98
CA LEU A 248 6.66 40.84 6.36
C LEU A 248 6.61 40.56 4.86
N ARG A 249 5.91 39.49 4.47
CA ARG A 249 5.72 39.17 3.04
C ARG A 249 4.88 40.21 2.33
N LEU A 250 3.79 40.68 2.94
CA LEU A 250 2.94 41.74 2.40
C LEU A 250 3.73 43.03 2.17
N GLN A 251 4.60 43.41 3.11
CA GLN A 251 5.45 44.60 3.03
C GLN A 251 6.52 44.50 1.92
N GLY A 252 7.09 43.31 1.69
CA GLY A 252 8.11 43.11 0.64
C GLY A 252 7.57 42.91 -0.78
N LEU A 253 6.27 42.62 -0.97
CA LEU A 253 5.69 42.39 -2.30
C LEU A 253 5.75 43.63 -3.23
N PRO A 254 5.42 44.86 -2.77
CA PRO A 254 5.57 46.07 -3.57
C PRO A 254 6.99 46.30 -4.09
N GLU A 255 8.02 46.00 -3.29
CA GLU A 255 9.43 46.14 -3.66
C GLU A 255 9.86 45.11 -4.71
N SER A 256 9.26 43.92 -4.70
CA SER A 256 9.58 42.83 -5.63
C SER A 256 8.96 42.96 -7.04
N GLY A 257 8.12 43.97 -7.29
CA GLY A 257 7.46 44.20 -8.58
C GLY A 257 6.42 43.16 -9.00
N LYS A 258 6.09 42.17 -8.14
CA LYS A 258 5.09 41.13 -8.41
C LYS A 258 3.67 41.70 -8.27
N ARG A 259 2.98 41.95 -9.40
CA ARG A 259 1.56 42.32 -9.41
C ARG A 259 0.68 41.08 -9.67
N LEU A 260 -0.48 41.02 -9.01
CA LEU A 260 -1.54 40.09 -9.38
C LEU A 260 -2.14 40.49 -10.74
N PRO A 261 -2.77 39.55 -11.48
CA PRO A 261 -3.38 39.85 -12.79
C PRO A 261 -4.50 40.91 -12.74
N SER A 262 -5.11 41.17 -11.58
CA SER A 262 -6.05 42.25 -11.34
C SER A 262 -5.36 43.45 -10.67
N ASN A 263 -5.74 44.68 -11.04
CA ASN A 263 -5.27 45.93 -10.41
C ASN A 263 -5.77 46.11 -8.94
N GLU A 264 -6.15 45.03 -8.24
CA GLU A 264 -6.55 45.07 -6.84
C GLU A 264 -5.32 45.23 -5.93
N LYS A 265 -5.47 46.01 -4.86
CA LYS A 265 -4.45 46.13 -3.82
C LYS A 265 -4.24 44.75 -3.18
N ILE A 266 -2.98 44.34 -3.05
CA ILE A 266 -2.65 43.11 -2.32
C ILE A 266 -2.92 43.38 -0.83
N HIS A 267 -3.79 42.57 -0.23
CA HIS A 267 -4.11 42.61 1.19
C HIS A 267 -3.65 41.32 1.87
N GLU A 268 -3.57 41.33 3.20
CA GLU A 268 -3.12 40.19 4.02
C GLU A 268 -3.82 38.87 3.67
N LYS A 269 -5.16 38.89 3.52
CA LYS A 269 -5.94 37.72 3.12
C LYS A 269 -5.48 37.12 1.78
N ALA A 270 -5.08 37.96 0.83
CA ALA A 270 -4.57 37.51 -0.46
C ALA A 270 -3.21 36.80 -0.28
N VAL A 271 -2.33 37.32 0.57
CA VAL A 271 -1.04 36.67 0.87
C VAL A 271 -1.25 35.30 1.51
N ARG A 272 -2.18 35.18 2.49
CA ARG A 272 -2.47 33.91 3.17
C ARG A 272 -3.10 32.85 2.27
N THR A 273 -3.95 33.25 1.33
CA THR A 273 -4.75 32.32 0.52
C THR A 273 -4.15 32.02 -0.85
N ASN A 274 -3.20 32.83 -1.32
CA ASN A 274 -2.58 32.66 -2.63
C ASN A 274 -1.18 32.06 -2.52
N PRO A 275 -0.99 30.78 -2.89
CA PRO A 275 0.31 30.10 -2.79
C PRO A 275 1.39 30.69 -3.70
N LYS A 276 1.02 31.51 -4.71
CA LYS A 276 2.01 32.24 -5.52
C LYS A 276 2.67 33.40 -4.76
N LEU A 277 1.99 33.93 -3.73
CA LEU A 277 2.50 35.03 -2.90
C LEU A 277 3.29 34.49 -1.71
N LEU A 278 2.78 33.45 -1.05
CA LEU A 278 3.39 32.79 0.09
C LEU A 278 3.10 31.29 0.04
N ASN A 279 4.13 30.45 -0.08
CA ASN A 279 4.00 28.99 -0.03
C ASN A 279 4.79 28.44 1.17
N VAL A 280 4.20 28.56 2.37
CA VAL A 280 4.82 28.16 3.63
C VAL A 280 3.90 27.21 4.37
N ILE A 281 4.45 26.09 4.83
CA ILE A 281 3.79 25.16 5.75
C ILE A 281 4.52 25.24 7.07
N MET A 282 3.81 25.56 8.15
CA MET A 282 4.36 25.54 9.50
C MET A 282 3.70 24.43 10.31
N VAL A 283 4.49 23.75 11.12
CA VAL A 283 4.03 22.70 12.04
C VAL A 283 4.66 22.89 13.40
N GLU A 284 3.84 22.85 14.44
CA GLU A 284 4.28 22.81 15.84
C GLU A 284 4.04 21.42 16.43
N SER A 285 4.90 20.99 17.36
CA SER A 285 4.86 19.64 17.93
C SER A 285 3.54 19.23 18.59
N CYS A 286 2.83 20.18 19.20
CA CYS A 286 1.55 19.97 19.87
C CYS A 286 0.77 21.29 19.96
N ASN A 287 -0.49 21.22 20.40
CA ASN A 287 -1.25 22.42 20.72
C ASN A 287 -0.84 22.92 22.12
N VAL A 288 0.00 23.95 22.15
CA VAL A 288 0.58 24.59 23.35
C VAL A 288 -0.48 25.01 24.37
N ASN A 289 -1.72 25.30 23.94
CA ASN A 289 -2.82 25.71 24.82
C ASN A 289 -3.33 24.56 25.69
N THR A 290 -3.27 23.33 25.18
CA THR A 290 -3.97 22.18 25.77
C THR A 290 -3.06 21.00 26.07
N GLU A 291 -1.83 21.00 25.56
CA GLU A 291 -1.00 19.80 25.53
C GLU A 291 0.49 20.11 25.78
N ALA A 292 1.20 19.14 26.36
CA ALA A 292 2.65 19.10 26.40
C ALA A 292 3.18 18.09 25.36
N PRO A 293 4.37 18.32 24.77
CA PRO A 293 4.98 17.40 23.82
C PRO A 293 5.36 16.08 24.51
N VAL A 294 4.88 14.96 23.98
CA VAL A 294 5.13 13.62 24.50
C VAL A 294 6.46 13.18 23.96
N ARG A 295 7.20 12.61 24.89
CA ARG A 295 8.53 12.12 24.65
C ARG A 295 8.49 10.60 24.61
N ALA A 296 9.07 9.99 23.57
CA ALA A 296 9.22 8.56 23.45
C ALA A 296 10.13 8.01 24.57
N ASN A 297 9.71 6.86 25.08
CA ASN A 297 10.48 5.97 25.95
C ASN A 297 10.86 6.59 27.31
N GLU A 298 11.43 5.77 28.19
CA GLU A 298 11.93 6.19 29.52
C GLU A 298 12.97 7.32 29.43
N GLU A 299 13.65 7.42 28.28
CA GLU A 299 14.72 8.38 28.00
C GLU A 299 14.23 9.73 27.49
N ARG A 300 12.91 9.93 27.35
CA ARG A 300 12.26 11.20 27.00
C ARG A 300 12.77 11.84 25.69
N VAL A 301 12.84 11.07 24.61
CA VAL A 301 13.22 11.59 23.27
C VAL A 301 12.03 12.26 22.56
N SER A 302 12.24 13.34 21.80
CA SER A 302 11.17 14.00 21.04
C SER A 302 10.48 13.06 20.04
N ASN A 303 9.17 12.83 20.20
CA ASN A 303 8.37 12.15 19.17
C ASN A 303 8.37 12.94 17.87
N PHE A 304 8.31 14.27 17.96
CA PHE A 304 8.28 15.16 16.80
C PHE A 304 9.50 14.96 15.89
N LEU A 305 10.71 15.05 16.46
CA LEU A 305 11.96 14.81 15.73
C LEU A 305 12.04 13.38 15.17
N LEU A 306 11.64 12.39 15.97
CA LEU A 306 11.62 11.00 15.53
C LEU A 306 10.69 10.80 14.33
N ARG A 307 9.50 11.41 14.34
CA ARG A 307 8.52 11.27 13.26
C ARG A 307 9.00 11.96 11.98
N PHE A 308 9.64 13.13 12.07
CA PHE A 308 10.28 13.74 10.90
C PHE A 308 11.41 12.88 10.34
N ARG A 309 12.30 12.36 11.20
CA ARG A 309 13.35 11.42 10.77
C ARG A 309 12.75 10.24 9.99
N ASP A 310 11.70 9.63 10.53
CA ASP A 310 11.06 8.47 9.90
C ASP A 310 10.36 8.83 8.58
N ALA A 311 9.70 9.99 8.53
CA ALA A 311 9.10 10.52 7.30
C ALA A 311 10.11 10.57 6.15
N PHE A 312 11.25 11.23 6.40
CA PHE A 312 12.33 11.41 5.42
C PHE A 312 13.10 10.12 5.11
N ARG A 313 13.16 9.16 6.04
CA ARG A 313 13.77 7.85 5.79
C ARG A 313 12.88 6.89 5.00
N GLY A 314 11.62 7.25 4.76
CA GLY A 314 10.75 6.53 3.83
C GLY A 314 9.36 6.19 4.36
N ALA A 315 9.01 6.62 5.56
CA ALA A 315 7.70 6.31 6.14
C ALA A 315 6.56 7.17 5.58
N ALA A 316 6.87 8.36 5.08
CA ALA A 316 5.89 9.25 4.45
C ALA A 316 5.46 8.80 3.03
N ILE A 317 6.02 7.69 2.53
CA ILE A 317 5.77 7.23 1.16
C ILE A 317 4.47 6.41 1.10
N ILE A 318 3.55 6.83 0.24
CA ILE A 318 2.28 6.14 0.03
C ILE A 318 2.49 4.91 -0.87
N PRO A 319 1.93 3.73 -0.52
CA PRO A 319 2.08 2.49 -1.28
C PRO A 319 1.21 2.48 -2.54
N GLU A 320 1.61 3.23 -3.58
CA GLU A 320 1.18 2.95 -4.96
C GLU A 320 2.26 2.24 -5.80
N LEU A 321 3.44 2.01 -5.20
CA LEU A 321 4.62 1.38 -5.81
C LEU A 321 4.53 -0.15 -5.96
N ASP A 322 3.37 -0.76 -5.66
CA ASP A 322 3.16 -2.20 -5.73
C ASP A 322 2.57 -2.67 -7.08
N LYS A 323 2.28 -1.74 -7.99
CA LYS A 323 1.99 -2.09 -9.39
C LYS A 323 3.29 -2.68 -9.97
N GLU A 324 3.21 -3.86 -10.57
CA GLU A 324 4.35 -4.58 -11.21
C GLU A 324 4.89 -3.85 -12.45
N ASN A 325 4.99 -2.51 -12.43
CA ASN A 325 5.49 -1.74 -13.54
C ASN A 325 6.98 -2.05 -13.73
N GLY A 326 7.34 -2.26 -14.99
CA GLY A 326 8.71 -2.51 -15.42
C GLY A 326 9.64 -1.44 -14.86
N PHE A 327 10.83 -1.86 -14.47
CA PHE A 327 11.92 -0.97 -14.11
C PHE A 327 12.39 -0.26 -15.38
N GLU A 328 11.69 0.79 -15.77
CA GLU A 328 12.34 1.87 -16.50
C GLU A 328 13.04 2.74 -15.45
N GLN A 329 14.28 3.12 -15.75
CA GLN A 329 15.13 3.98 -14.90
C GLN A 329 14.61 5.42 -14.94
N ASP A 330 13.35 5.61 -14.56
CA ASP A 330 12.79 6.95 -14.41
C ASP A 330 13.46 7.66 -13.22
N PRO A 331 13.55 9.00 -13.25
CA PRO A 331 14.08 9.78 -12.14
C PRO A 331 13.31 9.47 -10.85
N ARG A 332 14.00 9.46 -9.70
CA ARG A 332 13.38 9.14 -8.42
C ARG A 332 12.20 10.08 -8.15
N PRO A 333 11.03 9.54 -7.76
CA PRO A 333 9.90 10.36 -7.36
C PRO A 333 10.26 11.33 -6.23
N SER A 334 9.57 12.47 -6.20
CA SER A 334 9.76 13.43 -5.12
C SER A 334 9.04 13.01 -3.84
N LEU A 335 9.63 13.38 -2.71
CA LEU A 335 8.98 13.37 -1.42
C LEU A 335 8.25 14.70 -1.22
N PHE A 336 6.92 14.66 -1.17
CA PHE A 336 6.09 15.86 -1.07
C PHE A 336 5.88 16.32 0.37
N ALA A 337 5.76 17.64 0.53
CA ALA A 337 5.54 18.29 1.82
C ALA A 337 4.25 17.81 2.50
N LYS A 338 3.14 17.66 1.76
CA LYS A 338 1.87 17.19 2.34
C LYS A 338 1.92 15.73 2.77
N ASP A 339 2.71 14.89 2.11
CA ASP A 339 2.92 13.50 2.51
C ASP A 339 3.70 13.42 3.82
N VAL A 340 4.79 14.19 3.94
CA VAL A 340 5.56 14.32 5.19
C VAL A 340 4.67 14.84 6.32
N LEU A 341 3.92 15.91 6.08
CA LEU A 341 2.99 16.49 7.05
C LEU A 341 1.95 15.47 7.52
N LYS A 342 1.27 14.81 6.57
CA LYS A 342 0.23 13.81 6.85
C LYS A 342 0.80 12.66 7.69
N TYR A 343 1.97 12.18 7.32
CA TYR A 343 2.65 11.13 8.07
C TYR A 343 2.98 11.56 9.50
N VAL A 344 3.67 12.69 9.67
CA VAL A 344 4.11 13.18 10.98
C VAL A 344 2.92 13.42 11.90
N CYS A 345 1.89 14.13 11.44
CA CYS A 345 0.69 14.39 12.23
C CYS A 345 -0.07 13.11 12.58
N LYS A 346 -0.10 12.12 11.69
CA LYS A 346 -0.73 10.83 11.98
C LYS A 346 0.07 10.05 13.03
N ALA A 347 1.38 9.94 12.83
CA ALA A 347 2.26 9.13 13.67
C ALA A 347 2.34 9.67 15.10
N ILE A 348 2.36 11.00 15.29
CA ILE A 348 2.35 11.62 16.64
C ILE A 348 1.05 11.28 17.39
N ARG A 349 -0.11 11.37 16.72
CA ARG A 349 -1.40 10.99 17.34
C ARG A 349 -1.44 9.50 17.69
N GLU A 350 -0.87 8.65 16.83
CA GLU A 350 -0.76 7.22 17.11
C GLU A 350 0.17 6.93 18.31
N ASP A 351 1.27 7.67 18.44
CA ASP A 351 2.18 7.55 19.59
C ASP A 351 1.47 7.92 20.89
N ALA A 352 0.65 8.97 20.88
CA ALA A 352 -0.15 9.38 22.03
C ALA A 352 -1.22 8.35 22.41
N ALA A 353 -1.93 7.83 21.42
CA ALA A 353 -2.91 6.76 21.64
C ALA A 353 -2.26 5.49 22.22
N LYS A 354 -1.07 5.11 21.74
CA LYS A 354 -0.30 3.98 22.28
C LYS A 354 0.14 4.24 23.72
N HIS A 355 0.62 5.44 24.02
CA HIS A 355 0.99 5.82 25.37
C HIS A 355 -0.22 5.75 26.32
N ASN A 356 -1.35 6.35 25.96
CA ASN A 356 -2.59 6.25 26.75
C ASN A 356 -2.98 4.79 27.00
N ALA A 357 -2.95 3.94 25.96
CA ALA A 357 -3.28 2.54 26.10
C ALA A 357 -2.35 1.81 27.09
N LEU A 358 -1.05 2.12 27.07
CA LEU A 358 -0.08 1.55 28.00
C LEU A 358 -0.35 2.02 29.44
N VAL A 359 -0.56 3.32 29.65
CA VAL A 359 -0.85 3.84 31.00
C VAL A 359 -2.18 3.33 31.52
N HIS A 360 -3.23 3.24 30.68
CA HIS A 360 -4.50 2.61 31.03
C HIS A 360 -4.32 1.14 31.45
N SER A 361 -3.46 0.39 30.75
CA SER A 361 -3.17 -1.00 31.08
C SER A 361 -2.45 -1.13 32.42
N GLU A 362 -1.43 -0.29 32.67
CA GLU A 362 -0.70 -0.26 33.92
C GLU A 362 -1.61 0.15 35.09
N TYR A 363 -2.40 1.21 34.90
CA TYR A 363 -3.37 1.71 35.87
C TYR A 363 -4.38 0.62 36.26
N LYS A 364 -4.90 -0.15 35.29
CA LYS A 364 -5.81 -1.28 35.56
C LYS A 364 -5.15 -2.46 36.28
N SER A 365 -3.83 -2.62 36.18
CA SER A 365 -3.11 -3.74 36.77
C SER A 365 -2.78 -3.56 38.25
N GLN A 366 -2.82 -2.32 38.76
CA GLN A 366 -2.49 -2.02 40.14
C GLN A 366 -3.72 -2.19 41.06
N VAL A 367 -3.57 -2.92 42.17
CA VAL A 367 -4.61 -3.04 43.19
C VAL A 367 -4.69 -1.71 43.94
N ARG A 368 -5.70 -0.90 43.63
CA ARG A 368 -5.86 0.45 44.17
C ARG A 368 -7.19 0.63 44.89
N THR A 369 -7.22 1.55 45.84
CA THR A 369 -8.41 1.92 46.60
C THR A 369 -9.38 2.73 45.73
N ARG A 370 -10.66 2.73 46.10
CA ARG A 370 -11.73 3.43 45.36
C ARG A 370 -11.49 4.94 45.21
N TYR A 371 -10.68 5.55 46.08
CA TYR A 371 -10.29 6.97 46.02
C TYR A 371 -9.12 7.22 45.06
N GLU A 372 -8.18 6.29 44.93
CA GLU A 372 -7.11 6.35 43.91
C GLU A 372 -7.65 6.11 42.50
N HIS A 373 -8.79 5.43 42.39
CA HIS A 373 -9.57 5.33 41.15
C HIS A 373 -10.22 6.65 40.70
N ALA A 374 -10.39 7.62 41.60
CA ALA A 374 -11.07 8.89 41.36
C ALA A 374 -10.14 10.05 40.98
N ALA A 375 -8.81 9.88 41.09
CA ALA A 375 -7.86 10.76 40.43
C ALA A 375 -7.92 10.46 38.92
N GLU A 376 -8.65 11.29 38.18
CA GLU A 376 -8.90 11.12 36.75
C GLU A 376 -7.58 10.99 35.98
N PHE A 377 -7.37 9.85 35.33
CA PHE A 377 -6.33 9.74 34.32
C PHE A 377 -6.68 10.65 33.14
N GLN A 378 -5.80 11.59 32.84
CA GLN A 378 -6.00 12.51 31.72
C GLN A 378 -5.30 11.95 30.48
N ASP A 379 -6.09 11.50 29.50
CA ASP A 379 -5.59 11.08 28.19
C ASP A 379 -4.83 12.24 27.52
N ILE A 380 -3.65 11.94 26.99
CA ILE A 380 -2.92 12.86 26.11
C ILE A 380 -3.40 12.70 24.67
N THR A 381 -3.79 13.79 24.00
CA THR A 381 -4.29 13.72 22.62
C THR A 381 -3.21 13.99 21.58
N GLN A 382 -2.24 14.85 21.90
CA GLN A 382 -1.10 15.25 21.06
C GLN A 382 -1.49 15.56 19.62
N THR A 383 -1.86 16.80 19.39
CA THR A 383 -2.29 17.29 18.09
C THR A 383 -1.29 18.33 17.62
N PRO A 384 -0.37 17.98 16.70
CA PRO A 384 0.47 18.98 16.06
C PRO A 384 -0.36 20.09 15.44
N SER A 385 -0.05 21.34 15.79
CA SER A 385 -0.68 22.52 15.20
C SER A 385 -0.09 22.74 13.82
N VAL A 386 -0.93 23.10 12.84
CA VAL A 386 -0.52 23.28 11.44
C VAL A 386 -1.09 24.59 10.93
N LEU A 387 -0.26 25.39 10.25
CA LEU A 387 -0.67 26.64 9.60
C LEU A 387 -0.16 26.69 8.15
N GLY A 388 -0.98 27.26 7.26
CA GLY A 388 -0.65 27.50 5.84
C GLY A 388 -0.85 26.30 4.92
N ALA A 389 -0.93 25.07 5.44
CA ALA A 389 -1.07 23.84 4.64
C ALA A 389 -2.37 23.77 3.81
N GLU A 390 -3.44 24.37 4.30
CA GLU A 390 -4.76 24.43 3.67
C GLU A 390 -4.76 25.23 2.35
N HIS A 391 -3.88 26.23 2.24
CA HIS A 391 -3.76 27.10 1.07
C HIS A 391 -2.48 26.86 0.27
N ALA A 392 -1.50 26.18 0.86
CA ALA A 392 -0.25 25.82 0.19
C ALA A 392 -0.49 24.90 -1.02
N THR A 393 0.16 25.24 -2.13
CA THR A 393 0.33 24.29 -3.24
C THR A 393 1.37 23.27 -2.81
N ASP A 394 1.11 21.98 -2.98
CA ASP A 394 2.07 20.96 -2.57
C ASP A 394 3.40 21.09 -3.33
N PHE A 395 4.50 20.77 -2.67
CA PHE A 395 5.84 20.97 -3.20
C PHE A 395 6.78 19.85 -2.77
N GLY A 396 7.75 19.54 -3.63
CA GLY A 396 8.80 18.58 -3.30
C GLY A 396 9.72 19.15 -2.22
N LEU A 397 9.93 18.38 -1.15
CA LEU A 397 10.97 18.64 -0.16
C LEU A 397 12.28 18.00 -0.56
N GLY A 398 12.24 16.86 -1.24
CA GLY A 398 13.42 16.15 -1.72
C GLY A 398 13.01 14.98 -2.60
N GLU A 399 13.87 13.97 -2.68
CA GLU A 399 13.60 12.73 -3.40
C GLU A 399 13.25 11.59 -2.43
N ILE A 400 12.48 10.61 -2.90
CA ILE A 400 12.27 9.39 -2.11
C ILE A 400 13.59 8.61 -1.96
N PRO A 401 13.75 7.78 -0.92
CA PRO A 401 14.92 6.94 -0.75
C PRO A 401 15.17 6.05 -1.96
N GLU A 402 16.41 5.65 -2.17
CA GLU A 402 16.74 4.77 -3.29
C GLU A 402 16.15 3.36 -3.11
N PRO A 403 15.73 2.70 -4.21
CA PRO A 403 15.56 1.25 -4.21
C PRO A 403 16.90 0.55 -3.94
N PRO A 404 16.90 -0.72 -3.51
CA PRO A 404 18.13 -1.50 -3.42
C PRO A 404 18.85 -1.53 -4.77
N THR A 405 20.13 -1.13 -4.80
CA THR A 405 20.95 -1.10 -6.01
C THR A 405 21.74 -2.40 -6.20
N VAL A 406 22.12 -3.05 -5.09
CA VAL A 406 22.88 -4.31 -5.11
C VAL A 406 21.91 -5.50 -5.22
N SER A 407 22.19 -6.38 -6.18
CA SER A 407 21.45 -7.63 -6.34
C SER A 407 21.74 -8.59 -5.18
N LEU A 408 20.71 -9.26 -4.68
CA LEU A 408 20.86 -10.31 -3.67
C LEU A 408 21.62 -11.52 -4.24
N ALA A 409 22.16 -12.36 -3.35
CA ALA A 409 22.56 -13.71 -3.71
C ALA A 409 21.34 -14.53 -4.17
N PRO A 410 21.51 -15.53 -5.05
CA PRO A 410 20.45 -16.46 -5.40
C PRO A 410 19.85 -17.12 -4.15
N PRO A 411 18.53 -17.34 -4.10
CA PRO A 411 17.90 -17.96 -2.94
C PRO A 411 18.39 -19.41 -2.78
N LEU A 412 18.68 -19.81 -1.54
CA LEU A 412 19.17 -21.12 -1.16
C LEU A 412 18.02 -22.11 -0.96
N PHE A 413 18.27 -23.36 -1.35
CA PHE A 413 17.35 -24.46 -1.11
C PHE A 413 17.32 -24.85 0.38
N VAL A 414 16.13 -25.03 0.94
CA VAL A 414 15.93 -25.54 2.31
C VAL A 414 15.38 -26.97 2.26
N SER A 415 14.22 -27.15 1.63
CA SER A 415 13.55 -28.45 1.53
C SER A 415 12.59 -28.49 0.34
N SER A 416 12.16 -29.68 -0.05
CA SER A 416 11.09 -29.85 -1.03
C SER A 416 10.16 -30.99 -0.66
N THR A 417 8.92 -30.89 -1.12
CA THR A 417 7.91 -31.96 -1.09
C THR A 417 7.56 -32.37 -2.52
N LEU A 418 6.55 -33.22 -2.69
CA LEU A 418 6.00 -33.56 -4.01
C LEU A 418 5.43 -32.36 -4.77
N ASN A 419 5.06 -31.26 -4.11
CA ASN A 419 4.43 -30.11 -4.77
C ASN A 419 4.82 -28.74 -4.18
N SER A 420 5.88 -28.70 -3.39
CA SER A 420 6.43 -27.45 -2.85
C SER A 420 7.94 -27.46 -2.77
N ILE A 421 8.52 -26.26 -2.81
CA ILE A 421 9.94 -26.00 -2.54
C ILE A 421 10.03 -24.86 -1.53
N THR A 422 10.81 -25.07 -0.47
CA THR A 422 11.12 -24.06 0.54
C THR A 422 12.49 -23.47 0.26
N LEU A 423 12.55 -22.15 0.23
CA LEU A 423 13.75 -21.36 -0.07
C LEU A 423 14.05 -20.39 1.06
N THR A 424 15.32 -20.03 1.21
CA THR A 424 15.78 -18.99 2.12
C THR A 424 16.82 -18.08 1.46
N TRP A 425 17.02 -16.86 1.97
CA TRP A 425 18.07 -15.94 1.50
C TRP A 425 18.56 -15.06 2.65
N ALA A 426 19.68 -14.37 2.45
CA ALA A 426 20.20 -13.41 3.41
C ALA A 426 19.53 -12.04 3.24
N THR A 427 19.25 -11.38 4.37
CA THR A 427 18.88 -9.96 4.37
C THR A 427 20.13 -9.12 4.05
N PRO A 428 20.03 -8.09 3.18
CA PRO A 428 21.10 -7.10 3.05
C PRO A 428 21.48 -6.50 4.40
N VAL A 429 22.75 -6.18 4.60
CA VAL A 429 23.19 -5.48 5.81
C VAL A 429 22.48 -4.12 5.89
N SER A 430 21.75 -3.88 6.97
CA SER A 430 21.15 -2.57 7.26
C SER A 430 22.18 -1.68 7.94
N SER A 431 22.39 -0.48 7.40
CA SER A 431 23.14 0.59 8.06
C SER A 431 22.33 1.88 8.04
N THR A 432 22.76 2.90 8.79
CA THR A 432 22.14 4.23 8.79
C THR A 432 22.21 4.92 7.43
N GLU A 433 23.21 4.58 6.61
CA GLU A 433 23.47 5.13 5.27
C GLU A 433 22.65 4.47 4.15
N VAL A 434 22.04 3.33 4.43
CA VAL A 434 21.28 2.55 3.44
C VAL A 434 19.78 2.59 3.78
N PRO A 435 18.89 2.76 2.79
CA PRO A 435 17.46 2.67 3.03
C PRO A 435 17.05 1.30 3.61
N THR A 436 16.12 1.32 4.57
CA THR A 436 15.66 0.13 5.28
C THR A 436 14.99 -0.86 4.31
N VAL A 437 15.39 -2.12 4.37
CA VAL A 437 14.76 -3.20 3.59
C VAL A 437 13.43 -3.56 4.25
N LEU A 438 12.34 -3.38 3.51
CA LEU A 438 10.96 -3.60 3.96
C LEU A 438 10.42 -4.97 3.57
N GLY A 439 11.03 -5.64 2.58
CA GLY A 439 10.51 -6.93 2.15
C GLY A 439 11.15 -7.52 0.91
N PHE A 440 10.57 -8.64 0.47
CA PHE A 440 11.08 -9.44 -0.63
C PHE A 440 10.01 -9.90 -1.61
N HIS A 441 10.44 -10.11 -2.86
CA HIS A 441 9.63 -10.66 -3.94
C HIS A 441 10.39 -11.78 -4.64
N ILE A 442 9.69 -12.89 -4.86
CA ILE A 442 10.25 -14.11 -5.42
C ILE A 442 9.52 -14.47 -6.69
N GLN A 443 10.28 -14.78 -7.73
CA GLN A 443 9.78 -15.30 -8.99
C GLN A 443 10.28 -16.72 -9.23
N ARG A 444 9.49 -17.47 -9.99
CA ARG A 444 9.81 -18.81 -10.45
C ARG A 444 9.74 -18.89 -11.97
N ARG A 445 10.50 -19.81 -12.53
CA ARG A 445 10.45 -20.21 -13.94
C ARG A 445 10.62 -21.72 -14.04
N GLY A 446 9.98 -22.36 -15.01
CA GLY A 446 10.27 -23.76 -15.29
C GLY A 446 11.75 -23.94 -15.69
N PHE A 447 12.33 -25.11 -15.38
CA PHE A 447 13.69 -25.46 -15.79
C PHE A 447 13.71 -26.80 -16.54
N GLY A 448 14.43 -26.86 -17.66
CA GLY A 448 14.51 -28.04 -18.53
C GLY A 448 13.14 -28.41 -19.14
N ARG A 449 12.72 -29.67 -19.00
CA ARG A 449 11.43 -30.18 -19.54
C ARG A 449 10.18 -29.48 -18.97
N ALA A 450 10.34 -28.70 -17.90
CA ALA A 450 9.29 -27.91 -17.27
C ALA A 450 9.03 -26.55 -17.96
N CYS A 451 9.87 -26.17 -18.94
CA CYS A 451 9.74 -24.88 -19.64
C CYS A 451 8.59 -24.85 -20.66
N ALA A 452 7.99 -26.00 -20.97
CA ALA A 452 6.94 -26.11 -21.97
C ALA A 452 5.56 -25.77 -21.37
N ASP A 453 5.26 -24.47 -21.29
CA ASP A 453 3.89 -24.05 -21.55
C ASP A 453 3.67 -24.39 -23.06
N GLY A 454 2.62 -25.11 -23.43
CA GLY A 454 2.44 -25.79 -24.74
C GLY A 454 2.40 -24.91 -26.02
N ALA A 455 3.07 -23.76 -26.03
CA ALA A 455 3.12 -22.77 -27.10
C ALA A 455 4.56 -22.37 -27.52
N GLY A 456 5.62 -23.04 -27.03
CA GLY A 456 6.99 -22.87 -27.55
C GLY A 456 7.68 -21.52 -27.25
N GLU A 457 7.05 -20.60 -26.53
CA GLU A 457 7.74 -19.41 -26.00
C GLU A 457 8.60 -19.76 -24.79
N ALA A 458 9.74 -19.06 -24.63
CA ALA A 458 10.61 -19.22 -23.47
C ALA A 458 9.84 -18.95 -22.18
N SER A 459 9.88 -19.88 -21.22
CA SER A 459 9.15 -19.81 -19.95
C SER A 459 9.31 -18.43 -19.29
N VAL A 460 8.20 -17.68 -19.17
CA VAL A 460 8.17 -16.34 -18.56
C VAL A 460 8.31 -16.47 -17.04
N TRP A 461 9.06 -15.56 -16.41
CA TRP A 461 9.13 -15.49 -14.95
C TRP A 461 7.76 -15.16 -14.37
N LYS A 462 7.27 -15.99 -13.46
CA LYS A 462 5.97 -15.83 -12.79
C LYS A 462 6.20 -15.60 -11.29
N ARG A 463 5.35 -14.78 -10.66
CA ARG A 463 5.36 -14.62 -9.20
C ARG A 463 5.24 -15.99 -8.52
N ALA A 464 6.12 -16.25 -7.54
CA ALA A 464 6.19 -17.54 -6.85
C ALA A 464 5.42 -17.54 -5.51
N ALA A 465 5.28 -16.38 -4.88
CA ALA A 465 4.55 -16.17 -3.63
C ALA A 465 4.04 -14.72 -3.53
N ALA A 466 3.16 -14.44 -2.56
CA ALA A 466 2.78 -13.08 -2.22
C ALA A 466 4.02 -12.25 -1.79
N PHE A 467 3.92 -10.93 -1.94
CA PHE A 467 4.96 -10.02 -1.46
C PHE A 467 5.12 -10.15 0.06
N GLN A 468 6.35 -10.31 0.52
CA GLN A 468 6.67 -10.36 1.94
C GLN A 468 7.16 -8.99 2.39
N VAL A 469 6.25 -8.01 2.39
CA VAL A 469 6.56 -6.60 2.67
C VAL A 469 5.89 -6.16 3.97
N LEU A 470 6.69 -5.61 4.87
CA LEU A 470 6.26 -4.99 6.13
C LEU A 470 6.19 -3.46 5.97
N CYS A 471 5.49 -2.79 6.88
CA CYS A 471 5.52 -1.32 6.91
C CYS A 471 6.88 -0.82 7.43
N TYR A 472 7.21 0.45 7.15
CA TYR A 472 8.47 1.05 7.60
C TYR A 472 8.59 1.01 9.12
N GLU A 473 7.50 1.28 9.84
CA GLU A 473 7.44 1.29 11.30
C GLU A 473 7.76 -0.07 11.89
N ASP A 474 7.21 -1.14 11.33
CA ASP A 474 7.44 -2.50 11.80
C ASP A 474 8.92 -2.86 11.76
N VAL A 475 9.61 -2.50 10.67
CA VAL A 475 11.04 -2.81 10.53
C VAL A 475 11.90 -1.85 11.33
N ALA A 476 11.74 -0.55 11.12
CA ALA A 476 12.65 0.47 11.64
C ALA A 476 12.42 0.78 13.13
N ARG A 477 11.18 0.65 13.64
CA ARG A 477 10.86 0.94 15.05
C ARG A 477 10.65 -0.33 15.86
N ASN A 478 9.86 -1.28 15.35
CA ASN A 478 9.51 -2.49 16.09
C ASN A 478 10.56 -3.60 15.94
N GLY A 479 11.63 -3.37 15.16
CA GLY A 479 12.71 -4.33 14.96
C GLY A 479 12.27 -5.61 14.25
N MET A 480 11.13 -5.59 13.56
CA MET A 480 10.63 -6.76 12.84
C MET A 480 11.50 -7.01 11.61
N VAL A 481 12.00 -8.24 11.49
CA VAL A 481 12.78 -8.64 10.32
C VAL A 481 11.82 -9.14 9.24
N PRO A 482 11.85 -8.58 8.02
CA PRO A 482 11.06 -9.11 6.92
C PRO A 482 11.40 -10.60 6.69
N PRO A 483 10.40 -11.47 6.50
CA PRO A 483 10.65 -12.90 6.35
C PRO A 483 11.63 -13.19 5.20
N THR A 484 12.64 -14.02 5.48
CA THR A 484 13.65 -14.42 4.48
C THR A 484 13.47 -15.85 4.00
N THR A 485 12.38 -16.51 4.42
CA THR A 485 12.09 -17.90 4.09
C THR A 485 10.68 -17.99 3.52
N VAL A 486 10.53 -18.72 2.42
CA VAL A 486 9.23 -18.92 1.76
C VAL A 486 9.06 -20.36 1.32
N THR A 487 7.85 -20.89 1.48
CA THR A 487 7.46 -22.17 0.88
C THR A 487 6.56 -21.89 -0.32
N ILE A 488 7.03 -22.25 -1.51
CA ILE A 488 6.30 -22.10 -2.76
C ILE A 488 5.50 -23.37 -3.01
N PHE A 489 4.17 -23.27 -2.98
CA PHE A 489 3.25 -24.39 -3.18
C PHE A 489 2.71 -24.46 -4.61
N GLY A 490 2.12 -25.60 -4.98
CA GLY A 490 1.47 -25.79 -6.28
C GLY A 490 2.43 -26.07 -7.43
N LEU A 491 3.66 -26.48 -7.11
CA LEU A 491 4.66 -26.89 -8.10
C LEU A 491 4.36 -28.31 -8.59
N ALA A 492 4.58 -28.57 -9.88
CA ALA A 492 4.42 -29.91 -10.44
C ALA A 492 5.44 -30.89 -9.84
N THR A 493 5.01 -32.12 -9.57
CA THR A 493 5.84 -33.18 -8.98
C THR A 493 6.99 -33.59 -9.90
N GLY A 494 8.14 -33.95 -9.32
CA GLY A 494 9.35 -34.32 -10.06
C GLY A 494 9.88 -33.24 -11.02
N THR A 495 9.43 -31.99 -10.90
CA THR A 495 9.69 -30.92 -11.86
C THR A 495 10.73 -29.94 -11.30
N ALA A 496 11.61 -29.45 -12.16
CA ALA A 496 12.65 -28.50 -11.78
C ALA A 496 12.20 -27.05 -12.05
N TYR A 497 12.51 -26.16 -11.11
CA TYR A 497 12.19 -24.73 -11.16
C TYR A 497 13.41 -23.90 -10.82
N CYS A 498 13.61 -22.82 -11.59
CA CYS A 498 14.54 -21.76 -11.25
C CYS A 498 13.83 -20.70 -10.41
N PHE A 499 14.56 -20.07 -9.50
CA PHE A 499 14.07 -19.01 -8.64
C PHE A 499 15.01 -17.80 -8.66
N ARG A 500 14.44 -16.63 -8.43
CA ARG A 500 15.18 -15.38 -8.19
C ARG A 500 14.42 -14.52 -7.19
N VAL A 501 15.15 -13.74 -6.40
CA VAL A 501 14.60 -12.90 -5.33
C VAL A 501 15.11 -11.46 -5.47
N ARG A 502 14.30 -10.48 -5.11
CA ARG A 502 14.70 -9.08 -4.98
C ARG A 502 14.19 -8.49 -3.66
N ALA A 503 14.91 -7.50 -3.15
CA ALA A 503 14.53 -6.74 -1.97
C ALA A 503 13.71 -5.50 -2.34
N ARG A 504 13.00 -4.93 -1.36
CA ARG A 504 12.27 -3.66 -1.44
C ARG A 504 12.71 -2.73 -0.33
N THR A 505 12.88 -1.45 -0.64
CA THR A 505 12.95 -0.35 0.35
C THR A 505 11.73 0.54 0.20
N ALA A 506 11.65 1.62 0.95
CA ALA A 506 10.61 2.63 0.74
C ALA A 506 10.67 3.26 -0.66
N GLY A 507 11.87 3.26 -1.28
CA GLY A 507 12.13 3.67 -2.66
C GLY A 507 11.63 2.75 -3.77
N GLY A 508 11.14 1.56 -3.41
CA GLY A 508 10.68 0.55 -4.37
C GLY A 508 11.55 -0.70 -4.40
N TRP A 509 11.42 -1.48 -5.48
CA TRP A 509 12.09 -2.77 -5.63
C TRP A 509 13.52 -2.63 -6.16
N GLY A 510 14.42 -3.52 -5.76
CA GLY A 510 15.75 -3.62 -6.36
C GLY A 510 15.80 -4.56 -7.56
N PRO A 511 16.99 -4.77 -8.15
CA PRO A 511 17.18 -5.78 -9.17
C PRO A 511 16.96 -7.20 -8.60
N PHE A 512 16.55 -8.12 -9.46
CA PHE A 512 16.52 -9.54 -9.10
C PHE A 512 17.93 -10.12 -9.00
N SER A 513 18.10 -11.03 -8.05
CA SER A 513 19.28 -11.88 -7.98
C SER A 513 19.47 -12.73 -9.24
N ALA A 514 20.68 -13.25 -9.41
CA ALA A 514 20.93 -14.29 -10.39
C ALA A 514 20.01 -15.50 -10.13
N SER A 515 19.62 -16.17 -11.22
CA SER A 515 18.75 -17.35 -11.15
C SER A 515 19.46 -18.50 -10.43
N THR A 516 18.72 -19.26 -9.62
CA THR A 516 19.22 -20.54 -9.10
C THR A 516 19.47 -21.54 -10.23
N THR A 517 20.28 -22.56 -9.95
CA THR A 517 20.65 -23.66 -10.88
C THR A 517 19.51 -24.65 -11.18
N GLY A 518 18.33 -24.44 -10.60
CA GLY A 518 17.14 -25.29 -10.80
C GLY A 518 16.94 -26.28 -9.65
N TYR A 519 15.96 -25.99 -8.78
CA TYR A 519 15.59 -26.86 -7.66
C TYR A 519 14.40 -27.75 -8.04
N ARG A 520 14.43 -28.99 -7.57
CA ARG A 520 13.43 -29.99 -7.94
C ARG A 520 12.50 -30.29 -6.77
N THR A 521 11.20 -30.29 -7.04
CA THR A 521 10.23 -30.95 -6.15
C THR A 521 10.57 -32.43 -6.06
N GLN A 522 10.26 -33.09 -4.94
CA GLN A 522 10.49 -34.51 -4.81
C GLN A 522 9.87 -35.26 -5.99
N SER A 523 10.66 -36.14 -6.60
CA SER A 523 10.11 -37.18 -7.44
C SER A 523 9.29 -38.08 -6.52
N ALA A 524 8.09 -38.45 -6.94
CA ALA A 524 7.38 -39.51 -6.24
C ALA A 524 8.23 -40.78 -6.39
N THR A 525 8.99 -41.13 -5.34
CA THR A 525 9.87 -42.30 -5.29
C THR A 525 9.06 -43.52 -5.73
N SER A 526 9.50 -44.12 -6.85
CA SER A 526 8.86 -45.18 -7.63
C SER A 526 7.34 -45.04 -7.88
N THR A 527 6.95 -44.07 -8.70
CA THR A 527 5.60 -44.04 -9.32
C THR A 527 5.63 -44.15 -10.83
N LEU A 528 6.64 -44.82 -11.37
CA LEU A 528 6.47 -45.55 -12.63
C LEU A 528 5.34 -46.60 -12.54
N ASP A 529 4.77 -46.82 -11.35
CA ASP A 529 3.67 -47.77 -11.12
C ASP A 529 2.38 -47.14 -10.54
N GLN A 530 2.24 -45.81 -10.40
CA GLN A 530 0.95 -45.21 -9.98
C GLN A 530 0.22 -44.50 -11.13
N HIS A 531 0.93 -43.71 -11.94
CA HIS A 531 0.31 -43.11 -13.13
C HIS A 531 -0.04 -44.20 -14.15
N GLU A 532 0.86 -45.17 -14.35
CA GLU A 532 0.64 -46.38 -15.13
C GLU A 532 -0.50 -47.22 -14.52
N ALA A 533 -0.53 -47.45 -13.19
CA ALA A 533 -1.61 -48.22 -12.55
C ALA A 533 -2.98 -47.52 -12.62
N ILE A 534 -3.07 -46.21 -12.44
CA ILE A 534 -4.34 -45.47 -12.61
C ILE A 534 -4.77 -45.54 -14.08
N ARG A 535 -3.84 -45.42 -15.02
CA ARG A 535 -4.11 -45.51 -16.46
C ARG A 535 -4.53 -46.92 -16.87
N LEU A 536 -3.89 -47.96 -16.34
CA LEU A 536 -4.25 -49.36 -16.52
C LEU A 536 -5.61 -49.66 -15.90
N ALA A 537 -5.89 -49.17 -14.69
CA ALA A 537 -7.20 -49.28 -14.06
C ALA A 537 -8.29 -48.58 -14.88
N ALA A 538 -8.01 -47.39 -15.42
CA ALA A 538 -8.91 -46.66 -16.30
C ALA A 538 -9.18 -47.39 -17.63
N THR A 539 -8.17 -48.10 -18.16
CA THR A 539 -8.27 -48.83 -19.43
C THR A 539 -8.92 -50.21 -19.26
N ARG A 540 -8.68 -50.89 -18.14
CA ARG A 540 -9.19 -52.24 -17.87
C ARG A 540 -10.56 -52.25 -17.19
N GLU A 541 -10.79 -51.33 -16.25
CA GLU A 541 -11.97 -51.32 -15.37
C GLU A 541 -12.76 -50.00 -15.44
N GLY A 542 -12.37 -49.06 -16.33
CA GLY A 542 -13.06 -47.79 -16.51
C GLY A 542 -13.07 -46.92 -15.25
N ALA A 543 -14.13 -46.11 -15.10
CA ALA A 543 -14.28 -45.16 -13.98
C ALA A 543 -14.34 -45.85 -12.61
N LYS A 544 -14.91 -47.06 -12.56
CA LYS A 544 -15.00 -47.88 -11.34
C LYS A 544 -13.64 -48.35 -10.85
N GLY A 545 -12.74 -48.74 -11.76
CA GLY A 545 -11.35 -49.09 -11.42
C GLY A 545 -10.59 -47.92 -10.80
N ILE A 546 -10.78 -46.72 -11.36
CA ILE A 546 -10.19 -45.49 -10.82
C ILE A 546 -10.72 -45.22 -9.40
N ALA A 547 -12.03 -45.34 -9.17
CA ALA A 547 -12.62 -45.12 -7.84
C ALA A 547 -12.12 -46.11 -6.78
N LYS A 548 -11.98 -47.40 -7.11
CA LYS A 548 -11.39 -48.41 -6.20
C LYS A 548 -9.96 -48.02 -5.81
N LEU A 549 -9.19 -47.53 -6.77
CA LEU A 549 -7.79 -47.16 -6.55
C LEU A 549 -7.68 -45.85 -5.75
N MET A 550 -8.59 -44.90 -5.98
CA MET A 550 -8.75 -43.71 -5.13
C MET A 550 -9.09 -44.08 -3.68
N ASP A 551 -9.97 -45.05 -3.46
CA ASP A 551 -10.33 -45.50 -2.10
C ASP A 551 -9.16 -46.23 -1.42
N LYS A 552 -8.54 -47.19 -2.13
CA LYS A 552 -7.34 -47.90 -1.66
C LYS A 552 -6.21 -46.94 -1.27
N HIS A 553 -6.07 -45.83 -1.99
CA HIS A 553 -5.06 -44.80 -1.75
C HIS A 553 -5.67 -43.47 -1.27
N LYS A 554 -6.70 -43.52 -0.41
CA LYS A 554 -7.41 -42.32 0.11
C LYS A 554 -6.54 -41.30 0.85
N ASN A 555 -5.34 -41.69 1.27
CA ASN A 555 -4.37 -40.82 1.95
C ASN A 555 -3.29 -40.26 1.01
N ALA A 556 -3.21 -40.74 -0.24
CA ALA A 556 -2.17 -40.32 -1.19
C ALA A 556 -2.71 -39.22 -2.12
N GLY A 557 -2.44 -37.95 -1.79
CA GLY A 557 -2.91 -36.79 -2.58
C GLY A 557 -2.50 -36.83 -4.06
N ALA A 558 -1.34 -37.40 -4.39
CA ALA A 558 -0.90 -37.59 -5.78
C ALA A 558 -1.83 -38.52 -6.57
N VAL A 559 -2.23 -39.66 -5.98
CA VAL A 559 -3.17 -40.61 -6.61
C VAL A 559 -4.53 -39.95 -6.83
N GLN A 560 -5.02 -39.21 -5.83
CA GLN A 560 -6.29 -38.48 -5.95
C GLN A 560 -6.25 -37.46 -7.10
N ARG A 561 -5.14 -36.72 -7.21
CA ARG A 561 -4.94 -35.69 -8.24
C ARG A 561 -4.95 -36.28 -9.65
N TYR A 562 -4.16 -37.32 -9.90
CA TYR A 562 -4.08 -37.96 -11.22
C TYR A 562 -5.38 -38.68 -11.59
N ALA A 563 -6.04 -39.31 -10.61
CA ALA A 563 -7.35 -39.92 -10.82
C ALA A 563 -8.40 -38.88 -11.23
N ALA A 564 -8.45 -37.73 -10.55
CA ALA A 564 -9.36 -36.64 -10.90
C ALA A 564 -9.08 -36.06 -12.30
N GLU A 565 -7.82 -35.97 -12.71
CA GLU A 565 -7.41 -35.51 -14.04
C GLU A 565 -7.86 -36.47 -15.16
N ILE A 566 -7.67 -37.78 -14.98
CA ILE A 566 -8.12 -38.80 -15.94
C ILE A 566 -9.65 -38.80 -16.02
N LEU A 567 -10.35 -38.71 -14.89
CA LEU A 567 -11.82 -38.62 -14.85
C LEU A 567 -12.33 -37.34 -15.53
N ALA A 568 -11.70 -36.19 -15.29
CA ALA A 568 -12.03 -34.95 -15.98
C ALA A 568 -11.85 -35.10 -17.50
N THR A 569 -10.84 -35.85 -17.94
CA THR A 569 -10.60 -36.16 -19.36
C THR A 569 -11.66 -37.10 -19.92
N MET A 570 -12.07 -38.13 -19.17
CA MET A 570 -13.18 -39.03 -19.54
C MET A 570 -14.51 -38.28 -19.68
N ALA A 571 -14.73 -37.22 -18.88
CA ALA A 571 -15.89 -36.35 -19.00
C ALA A 571 -15.93 -35.53 -20.31
N MET A 572 -14.80 -35.31 -20.98
CA MET A 572 -14.73 -34.59 -22.28
C MET A 572 -15.09 -35.47 -23.48
N LYS A 573 -14.86 -36.79 -23.38
CA LYS A 573 -14.89 -37.74 -24.52
C LYS A 573 -16.26 -37.94 -25.18
N GLY A 574 -17.32 -37.32 -24.67
CA GLY A 574 -18.64 -37.30 -25.30
C GLY A 574 -18.81 -36.32 -26.48
N SER A 575 -17.74 -35.63 -26.93
CA SER A 575 -17.87 -34.57 -27.94
C SER A 575 -16.80 -34.55 -29.06
N SER A 576 -15.82 -35.46 -29.08
CA SER A 576 -14.90 -35.59 -30.22
C SER A 576 -14.15 -36.92 -30.23
N SER A 577 -14.23 -37.63 -31.36
CA SER A 577 -13.40 -38.79 -31.69
C SER A 577 -12.14 -38.33 -32.42
N VAL A 578 -11.10 -37.93 -31.68
CA VAL A 578 -9.75 -37.79 -32.26
C VAL A 578 -8.79 -38.66 -31.47
N GLY A 579 -8.18 -39.62 -32.17
CA GLY A 579 -7.27 -40.61 -31.64
C GLY A 579 -5.98 -39.97 -31.13
N GLY A 580 -5.81 -40.00 -29.81
CA GLY A 580 -4.53 -39.83 -29.13
C GLY A 580 -4.31 -40.97 -28.14
N ARG A 581 -3.17 -40.92 -27.42
CA ARG A 581 -2.70 -41.89 -26.40
C ARG A 581 -3.73 -42.41 -25.37
N ASN A 582 -4.93 -41.81 -25.28
CA ASN A 582 -6.02 -42.17 -24.37
C ASN A 582 -7.23 -42.83 -25.07
N GLY A 583 -7.06 -43.36 -26.30
CA GLY A 583 -8.14 -43.91 -27.14
C GLY A 583 -9.05 -44.97 -26.50
N GLY A 584 -8.55 -45.76 -25.55
CA GLY A 584 -9.29 -46.89 -24.94
C GLY A 584 -10.20 -46.60 -23.74
N MET A 585 -10.21 -45.38 -23.18
CA MET A 585 -11.03 -45.08 -21.99
C MET A 585 -12.48 -44.73 -22.34
N GLY A 586 -13.45 -45.37 -21.66
CA GLY A 586 -14.88 -45.12 -21.81
C GLY A 586 -15.36 -43.75 -21.30
N SER A 587 -16.53 -43.32 -21.79
CA SER A 587 -17.25 -42.13 -21.29
C SER A 587 -17.78 -42.36 -19.88
N LEU A 588 -17.87 -41.29 -19.06
CA LEU A 588 -18.60 -41.32 -17.79
C LEU A 588 -20.12 -41.25 -18.02
N GLU A 589 -20.86 -42.16 -17.40
CA GLU A 589 -22.33 -42.19 -17.43
C GLU A 589 -22.93 -41.86 -16.06
N PRO A 590 -24.18 -41.37 -15.94
CA PRO A 590 -24.76 -40.98 -14.66
C PRO A 590 -24.75 -42.08 -13.58
N THR A 591 -24.66 -43.35 -13.97
CA THR A 591 -24.45 -44.50 -13.07
C THR A 591 -23.08 -44.49 -12.35
N ASP A 592 -22.12 -43.70 -12.83
CA ASP A 592 -20.79 -43.50 -12.24
C ASP A 592 -20.77 -42.35 -11.20
N LEU A 593 -21.93 -41.88 -10.73
CA LEU A 593 -22.04 -40.90 -9.64
C LEU A 593 -21.14 -41.23 -8.41
N PRO A 594 -20.98 -42.50 -7.97
CA PRO A 594 -20.06 -42.84 -6.88
C PRO A 594 -18.61 -42.42 -7.13
N VAL A 595 -18.16 -42.41 -8.38
CA VAL A 595 -16.80 -41.99 -8.79
C VAL A 595 -16.64 -40.47 -8.60
N VAL A 596 -17.68 -39.70 -8.93
CA VAL A 596 -17.71 -38.25 -8.71
C VAL A 596 -17.71 -37.92 -7.21
N ILE A 597 -18.43 -38.71 -6.40
CA ILE A 597 -18.41 -38.59 -4.94
C ILE A 597 -17.00 -38.84 -4.38
N ALA A 598 -16.25 -39.80 -4.93
CA ALA A 598 -14.86 -40.05 -4.54
C ALA A 598 -13.96 -38.81 -4.80
N VAL A 599 -14.11 -38.17 -5.96
CA VAL A 599 -13.37 -36.92 -6.29
C VAL A 599 -13.77 -35.78 -5.35
N ARG A 600 -15.07 -35.60 -5.08
CA ARG A 600 -15.55 -34.61 -4.10
C ARG A 600 -14.91 -34.83 -2.73
N ASN A 601 -14.90 -36.07 -2.23
CA ASN A 601 -14.31 -36.40 -0.94
C ASN A 601 -12.80 -36.14 -0.90
N ALA A 602 -12.10 -36.42 -2.01
CA ALA A 602 -10.69 -36.07 -2.14
C ALA A 602 -10.45 -34.55 -2.11
N MET A 603 -11.29 -33.76 -2.80
CA MET A 603 -11.22 -32.29 -2.76
C MET A 603 -11.43 -31.74 -1.34
N LEU A 604 -12.38 -32.32 -0.59
CA LEU A 604 -12.65 -31.91 0.80
C LEU A 604 -11.49 -32.24 1.74
N LYS A 605 -10.79 -33.36 1.51
CA LYS A 605 -9.66 -33.78 2.33
C LYS A 605 -8.38 -32.99 2.01
N PHE A 606 -8.10 -32.76 0.73
CA PHE A 606 -6.87 -32.10 0.27
C PHE A 606 -7.17 -30.65 -0.19
N LYS A 607 -7.72 -29.84 0.72
CA LYS A 607 -8.12 -28.44 0.44
C LYS A 607 -6.98 -27.54 -0.07
N LYS A 608 -5.73 -27.88 0.30
CA LYS A 608 -4.51 -27.14 -0.07
C LYS A 608 -3.90 -27.59 -1.41
N ASP A 609 -4.38 -28.68 -2.03
CA ASP A 609 -3.87 -29.17 -3.31
C ASP A 609 -4.57 -28.48 -4.50
N MET A 610 -3.99 -27.38 -4.96
CA MET A 610 -4.62 -26.54 -5.99
C MET A 610 -4.87 -27.26 -7.32
N HIS A 611 -4.03 -28.23 -7.68
CA HIS A 611 -4.23 -28.99 -8.92
C HIS A 611 -5.38 -29.98 -8.79
N LEU A 612 -5.49 -30.69 -7.66
CA LEU A 612 -6.66 -31.53 -7.39
C LEU A 612 -7.95 -30.70 -7.37
N GLN A 613 -7.93 -29.52 -6.72
CA GLN A 613 -9.09 -28.63 -6.71
C GLN A 613 -9.49 -28.22 -8.14
N ARG A 614 -8.51 -27.86 -8.99
CA ARG A 614 -8.76 -27.46 -10.38
C ARG A 614 -9.31 -28.61 -11.22
N GLN A 615 -8.71 -29.80 -11.14
CA GLN A 615 -9.18 -30.97 -11.89
C GLN A 615 -10.57 -31.42 -11.42
N GLY A 616 -10.84 -31.33 -10.13
CA GLY A 616 -12.17 -31.55 -9.57
C GLY A 616 -13.21 -30.56 -10.12
N CYS A 617 -12.90 -29.25 -10.14
CA CYS A 617 -13.78 -28.25 -10.74
C CYS A 617 -14.03 -28.52 -12.24
N LEU A 618 -13.00 -28.94 -12.99
CA LEU A 618 -13.14 -29.32 -14.40
C LEU A 618 -14.07 -30.52 -14.59
N LEU A 619 -13.89 -31.59 -13.80
CA LEU A 619 -14.78 -32.76 -13.84
C LEU A 619 -16.23 -32.36 -13.58
N LEU A 620 -16.47 -31.64 -12.48
CA LEU A 620 -17.81 -31.26 -12.04
C LEU A 620 -18.50 -30.35 -13.07
N GLY A 621 -17.81 -29.32 -13.57
CA GLY A 621 -18.36 -28.42 -14.58
C GLY A 621 -18.63 -29.12 -15.92
N ARG A 622 -17.75 -30.04 -16.35
CA ARG A 622 -17.94 -30.82 -17.58
C ARG A 622 -19.16 -31.73 -17.49
N LEU A 623 -19.34 -32.42 -16.37
CA LEU A 623 -20.50 -33.29 -16.16
C LEU A 623 -21.80 -32.48 -16.04
N ALA A 624 -21.79 -31.38 -15.29
CA ALA A 624 -22.95 -30.50 -15.13
C ALA A 624 -23.46 -29.94 -16.47
N GLY A 625 -22.54 -29.52 -17.35
CA GLY A 625 -22.87 -28.99 -18.67
C GLY A 625 -23.19 -30.06 -19.73
N ARG A 626 -22.96 -31.35 -19.44
CA ARG A 626 -23.07 -32.44 -20.42
C ARG A 626 -24.51 -32.93 -20.64
N SER A 627 -25.27 -33.12 -19.57
CA SER A 627 -26.66 -33.57 -19.68
C SER A 627 -27.49 -33.20 -18.46
N ALA A 628 -28.81 -33.06 -18.65
CA ALA A 628 -29.76 -32.83 -17.56
C ALA A 628 -29.82 -34.00 -16.56
N SER A 629 -29.44 -35.21 -16.97
CA SER A 629 -29.31 -36.37 -16.09
C SER A 629 -28.11 -36.24 -15.16
N TRP A 630 -26.94 -35.79 -15.67
CA TRP A 630 -25.77 -35.51 -14.85
C TRP A 630 -25.99 -34.34 -13.91
N ASN A 631 -26.59 -33.25 -14.37
CA ASN A 631 -26.85 -32.10 -13.49
C ASN A 631 -27.76 -32.49 -12.30
N ARG A 632 -28.85 -33.22 -12.56
CA ARG A 632 -29.71 -33.78 -11.47
C ARG A 632 -28.94 -34.73 -10.55
N ALA A 633 -28.07 -35.58 -11.09
CA ALA A 633 -27.26 -36.50 -10.28
C ALA A 633 -26.28 -35.75 -9.37
N LEU A 634 -25.63 -34.69 -9.86
CA LEU A 634 -24.74 -33.85 -9.06
C LEU A 634 -25.49 -33.09 -7.95
N GLN A 635 -26.68 -32.57 -8.25
CA GLN A 635 -27.54 -31.92 -7.27
C GLN A 635 -28.05 -32.88 -6.18
N SER A 636 -28.12 -34.19 -6.46
CA SER A 636 -28.51 -35.18 -5.45
C SER A 636 -27.42 -35.50 -4.42
N ILE A 637 -26.20 -35.01 -4.60
CA ILE A 637 -25.08 -35.23 -3.67
C ILE A 637 -25.27 -34.38 -2.41
N GLY A 638 -25.33 -35.04 -1.25
CA GLY A 638 -25.52 -34.42 0.06
C GLY A 638 -24.36 -33.56 0.56
N SER A 639 -24.51 -32.97 1.75
CA SER A 639 -23.62 -31.94 2.31
C SER A 639 -22.16 -32.39 2.54
N PRO A 640 -21.15 -31.53 2.26
CA PRO A 640 -21.29 -30.25 1.55
C PRO A 640 -21.60 -30.47 0.06
N SER A 641 -22.56 -29.68 -0.44
CA SER A 641 -23.00 -29.75 -1.84
C SER A 641 -21.87 -29.34 -2.79
N ILE A 642 -21.94 -29.80 -4.04
CA ILE A 642 -20.99 -29.41 -5.09
C ILE A 642 -20.99 -27.90 -5.29
N SER A 643 -22.18 -27.29 -5.39
CA SER A 643 -22.36 -25.84 -5.42
C SER A 643 -21.62 -25.12 -4.29
N SER A 644 -21.72 -25.59 -3.05
CA SER A 644 -21.06 -24.98 -1.89
C SER A 644 -19.52 -25.05 -2.00
N ILE A 645 -18.99 -26.18 -2.47
CA ILE A 645 -17.56 -26.37 -2.71
C ILE A 645 -17.07 -25.43 -3.82
N LEU A 646 -17.78 -25.37 -4.94
CA LEU A 646 -17.43 -24.52 -6.07
C LEU A 646 -17.51 -23.03 -5.71
N GLN A 647 -18.55 -22.62 -4.97
CA GLN A 647 -18.72 -21.25 -4.50
C GLN A 647 -17.61 -20.86 -3.52
N SER A 648 -17.23 -21.74 -2.59
CA SER A 648 -16.12 -21.52 -1.66
C SER A 648 -14.75 -21.38 -2.35
N ILE A 649 -14.57 -22.01 -3.51
CA ILE A 649 -13.35 -21.88 -4.30
C ILE A 649 -13.41 -20.63 -5.18
N ALA A 650 -14.56 -20.32 -5.78
CA ALA A 650 -14.76 -19.17 -6.66
C ALA A 650 -14.74 -17.83 -5.93
N SER A 651 -15.14 -17.78 -4.65
CA SER A 651 -15.16 -16.56 -3.84
C SER A 651 -13.81 -16.17 -3.23
N ARG A 652 -12.73 -16.91 -3.52
CA ARG A 652 -11.38 -16.57 -3.03
C ARG A 652 -10.85 -15.37 -3.81
N THR A 653 -10.34 -14.37 -3.09
CA THR A 653 -9.82 -13.13 -3.65
C THR A 653 -8.47 -13.32 -4.36
N GLU A 654 -8.22 -12.50 -5.38
CA GLU A 654 -7.06 -12.61 -6.30
C GLU A 654 -5.70 -12.37 -5.63
N CYS A 655 -5.67 -11.72 -4.46
CA CYS A 655 -4.42 -11.32 -3.79
C CYS A 655 -3.68 -12.51 -3.13
N ASP A 656 -4.38 -13.61 -2.82
CA ASP A 656 -3.86 -14.71 -2.01
C ASP A 656 -3.82 -16.08 -2.73
N TYR A 657 -4.34 -16.22 -3.95
CA TYR A 657 -4.53 -17.52 -4.62
C TYR A 657 -4.35 -17.50 -6.16
N ASN A 658 -4.20 -18.69 -6.75
CA ASN A 658 -4.05 -18.89 -8.20
C ASN A 658 -5.33 -18.48 -8.97
N SER A 659 -5.24 -17.41 -9.77
CA SER A 659 -6.33 -16.84 -10.58
C SER A 659 -6.99 -17.83 -11.55
N GLU A 660 -6.30 -18.91 -11.93
CA GLU A 660 -6.84 -19.91 -12.83
C GLU A 660 -7.82 -20.87 -12.15
N LEU A 661 -7.60 -21.20 -10.87
CA LEU A 661 -8.47 -22.07 -10.09
C LEU A 661 -9.82 -21.39 -9.82
N THR A 662 -9.79 -20.13 -9.37
CA THR A 662 -10.99 -19.35 -9.07
C THR A 662 -11.84 -19.16 -10.33
N ARG A 663 -11.21 -18.87 -11.47
CA ARG A 663 -11.87 -18.81 -12.79
C ARG A 663 -12.49 -20.15 -13.20
N THR A 664 -11.80 -21.27 -12.97
CA THR A 664 -12.29 -22.61 -13.29
C THR A 664 -13.49 -22.99 -12.41
N ALA A 665 -13.45 -22.67 -11.11
CA ALA A 665 -14.56 -22.90 -10.19
C ALA A 665 -15.78 -22.03 -10.53
N ALA A 666 -15.59 -20.76 -10.88
CA ALA A 666 -16.65 -19.88 -11.34
C ALA A 666 -17.31 -20.38 -12.63
N TRP A 667 -16.50 -20.89 -13.58
CA TRP A 667 -17.02 -21.56 -14.78
C TRP A 667 -17.85 -22.80 -14.45
N ALA A 668 -17.36 -23.68 -13.58
CA ALA A 668 -18.06 -24.90 -13.19
C ALA A 668 -19.39 -24.61 -12.48
N LEU A 669 -19.41 -23.61 -11.60
CA LEU A 669 -20.61 -23.15 -10.91
C LEU A 669 -21.68 -22.66 -11.91
N LYS A 670 -21.24 -21.95 -12.96
CA LYS A 670 -22.13 -21.51 -14.04
C LYS A 670 -22.73 -22.68 -14.83
N GLN A 671 -21.99 -23.79 -15.02
CA GLN A 671 -22.52 -24.99 -15.68
C GLN A 671 -23.58 -25.70 -14.82
N GLU A 672 -23.41 -25.73 -13.50
CA GLU A 672 -24.36 -26.34 -12.56
C GLU A 672 -25.69 -25.56 -12.50
N GLN A 673 -25.61 -24.22 -12.50
CA GLN A 673 -26.77 -23.33 -12.44
C GLN A 673 -27.60 -23.28 -13.74
N VAL A 674 -27.01 -23.66 -14.88
CA VAL A 674 -27.68 -23.63 -16.19
C VAL A 674 -28.27 -25.02 -16.47
N GLY A 675 -29.53 -25.23 -16.07
CA GLY A 675 -30.31 -26.38 -16.52
C GLY A 675 -30.53 -26.36 -18.04
N SER A 676 -30.30 -27.51 -18.71
CA SER A 676 -30.70 -27.86 -20.08
C SER A 676 -31.02 -26.68 -21.02
N VAL A 677 -30.01 -26.11 -21.68
CA VAL A 677 -30.24 -25.29 -22.87
C VAL A 677 -30.57 -26.21 -24.03
N SER A 678 -31.88 -26.43 -24.26
CA SER A 678 -32.37 -26.46 -25.64
C SER A 678 -31.84 -25.21 -26.31
N LEU A 679 -31.24 -25.34 -27.50
CA LEU A 679 -30.83 -24.23 -28.37
C LEU A 679 -32.04 -23.32 -28.65
N ARG A 680 -32.42 -22.48 -27.70
CA ARG A 680 -33.42 -21.43 -27.86
C ARG A 680 -32.68 -20.21 -28.36
N GLN A 681 -33.03 -19.84 -29.58
CA GLN A 681 -32.77 -18.55 -30.19
C GLN A 681 -32.92 -17.45 -29.13
N LYS A 682 -31.93 -16.55 -29.04
CA LYS A 682 -32.10 -15.27 -28.33
C LYS A 682 -33.44 -14.67 -28.77
N PRO A 683 -34.23 -14.04 -27.86
CA PRO A 683 -35.38 -13.28 -28.29
C PRO A 683 -34.90 -12.32 -29.37
N GLN A 684 -35.37 -12.54 -30.59
CA GLN A 684 -34.97 -11.76 -31.74
C GLN A 684 -35.54 -10.36 -31.49
N ARG A 685 -34.70 -9.46 -30.98
CA ARG A 685 -34.98 -8.04 -31.06
C ARG A 685 -35.18 -7.76 -32.55
N VAL A 686 -36.42 -7.41 -32.94
CA VAL A 686 -36.72 -6.99 -34.30
C VAL A 686 -35.83 -5.79 -34.57
N LEU A 687 -34.86 -5.99 -35.45
CA LEU A 687 -33.93 -4.94 -35.84
C LEU A 687 -34.70 -3.95 -36.69
N THR A 688 -34.45 -2.67 -36.49
CA THR A 688 -34.88 -1.68 -37.48
C THR A 688 -34.15 -1.95 -38.80
N GLU A 689 -34.73 -1.49 -39.91
CA GLU A 689 -34.17 -1.70 -41.25
C GLU A 689 -32.71 -1.20 -41.35
N ASN A 690 -32.39 -0.09 -40.69
CA ASN A 690 -31.04 0.45 -40.58
C ASN A 690 -30.10 -0.45 -39.76
N GLU A 691 -30.54 -0.98 -38.61
CA GLU A 691 -29.74 -1.90 -37.79
C GLU A 691 -29.47 -3.23 -38.53
N ALA A 692 -30.46 -3.71 -39.30
CA ALA A 692 -30.32 -4.89 -40.15
C ALA A 692 -29.33 -4.64 -41.30
N ALA A 693 -29.44 -3.49 -41.99
CA ALA A 693 -28.55 -3.09 -43.06
C ALA A 693 -27.09 -2.96 -42.59
N VAL A 694 -26.85 -2.32 -41.43
CA VAL A 694 -25.51 -2.18 -40.84
C VAL A 694 -24.91 -3.54 -40.49
N ARG A 695 -25.70 -4.48 -39.96
CA ARG A 695 -25.24 -5.85 -39.69
C ARG A 695 -24.91 -6.62 -40.96
N LEU A 696 -25.75 -6.52 -41.99
CA LEU A 696 -25.48 -7.14 -43.29
C LEU A 696 -24.22 -6.58 -43.95
N GLN A 697 -24.03 -5.26 -43.90
CA GLN A 697 -22.82 -4.60 -44.38
C GLN A 697 -21.58 -5.05 -43.59
N GLY A 698 -21.67 -5.14 -42.26
CA GLY A 698 -20.59 -5.64 -41.41
C GLY A 698 -20.22 -7.09 -41.72
N LEU A 699 -21.22 -7.96 -41.91
CA LEU A 699 -21.03 -9.35 -42.30
C LEU A 699 -20.38 -9.47 -43.68
N TYR A 700 -20.83 -8.69 -44.66
CA TYR A 700 -20.25 -8.65 -46.00
C TYR A 700 -18.80 -8.17 -45.99
N ARG A 701 -18.49 -7.09 -45.26
CA ARG A 701 -17.12 -6.57 -45.10
C ARG A 701 -16.21 -7.59 -44.41
N CYS A 702 -16.68 -8.24 -43.34
CA CYS A 702 -15.94 -9.32 -42.68
C CYS A 702 -15.67 -10.50 -43.62
N ARG A 703 -16.66 -10.89 -44.45
CA ARG A 703 -16.48 -11.94 -45.45
C ARG A 703 -15.43 -11.53 -46.49
N LYS A 704 -15.49 -10.31 -47.02
CA LYS A 704 -14.50 -9.78 -47.97
C LYS A 704 -13.09 -9.69 -47.39
N ALA A 705 -12.96 -9.27 -46.12
CA ALA A 705 -11.68 -9.24 -45.43
C ALA A 705 -11.08 -10.64 -45.28
N ARG A 706 -11.90 -11.64 -44.92
CA ARG A 706 -11.45 -13.05 -44.82
C ARG A 706 -11.07 -13.63 -46.18
N GLU A 707 -11.81 -13.31 -47.24
CA GLU A 707 -11.44 -13.67 -48.62
C GLU A 707 -10.08 -13.08 -49.00
N GLY A 708 -9.82 -11.80 -48.66
CA GLY A 708 -8.55 -11.14 -48.90
C GLY A 708 -7.37 -11.77 -48.14
N VAL A 709 -7.55 -12.08 -46.84
CA VAL A 709 -6.52 -12.75 -46.03
C VAL A 709 -6.20 -14.14 -46.56
N ARG A 710 -7.21 -14.92 -47.01
CA ARG A 710 -6.98 -16.24 -47.62
C ARG A 710 -6.25 -16.14 -48.95
N ALA A 711 -6.56 -15.14 -49.78
CA ALA A 711 -5.83 -14.91 -51.03
C ALA A 711 -4.35 -14.59 -50.76
N LEU A 712 -4.07 -13.73 -49.76
CA LEU A 712 -2.71 -13.44 -49.29
C LEU A 712 -1.99 -14.67 -48.74
N ALA A 713 -2.68 -15.50 -47.94
CA ALA A 713 -2.10 -16.72 -47.39
C ALA A 713 -1.69 -17.70 -48.51
N ARG A 714 -2.51 -17.86 -49.55
CA ARG A 714 -2.18 -18.72 -50.71
C ARG A 714 -0.98 -18.22 -51.52
N LEU A 715 -0.69 -16.92 -51.49
CA LEU A 715 0.49 -16.33 -52.14
C LEU A 715 1.78 -16.49 -51.31
N VAL A 716 1.66 -16.57 -49.98
CA VAL A 716 2.82 -16.54 -49.06
C VAL A 716 3.27 -17.94 -48.65
N TYR A 717 2.36 -18.91 -48.58
CA TYR A 717 2.65 -20.27 -48.12
C TYR A 717 2.64 -21.26 -49.28
N ALA A 718 3.75 -21.97 -49.47
CA ALA A 718 3.91 -23.02 -50.48
C ALA A 718 4.08 -24.39 -49.80
N GLN A 719 3.56 -25.46 -50.41
CA GLN A 719 3.67 -26.82 -49.89
C GLN A 719 4.86 -27.54 -50.53
N ALA A 720 5.66 -28.23 -49.71
CA ALA A 720 6.78 -29.06 -50.11
C ALA A 720 6.71 -30.43 -49.40
N ILE A 721 7.42 -31.42 -49.93
CA ILE A 721 7.49 -32.77 -49.34
C ILE A 721 8.86 -32.96 -48.72
N ASP A 722 8.91 -33.38 -47.46
CA ASP A 722 10.16 -33.72 -46.78
C ASP A 722 10.68 -35.07 -47.31
N PRO A 723 11.87 -35.14 -47.92
CA PRO A 723 12.40 -36.37 -48.52
C PRO A 723 12.75 -37.46 -47.51
N THR A 724 12.90 -37.12 -46.22
CA THR A 724 13.26 -38.10 -45.17
C THR A 724 12.03 -38.84 -44.63
N THR A 725 10.91 -38.13 -44.47
CA THR A 725 9.68 -38.69 -43.89
C THR A 725 8.57 -38.92 -44.92
N GLY A 726 8.69 -38.39 -46.14
CA GLY A 726 7.67 -38.44 -47.20
C GLY A 726 6.43 -37.58 -46.93
N MET A 727 6.42 -36.81 -45.83
CA MET A 727 5.27 -36.02 -45.39
C MET A 727 5.30 -34.61 -45.99
N ALA A 728 4.13 -34.10 -46.37
CA ALA A 728 3.99 -32.76 -46.91
C ALA A 728 3.95 -31.70 -45.78
N TYR A 729 4.79 -30.68 -45.89
CA TYR A 729 4.81 -29.52 -44.99
C TYR A 729 4.61 -28.23 -45.78
N VAL A 730 4.12 -27.19 -45.13
CA VAL A 730 3.91 -25.87 -45.72
C VAL A 730 4.97 -24.93 -45.19
N TYR A 731 5.61 -24.17 -46.05
CA TYR A 731 6.62 -23.21 -45.64
C TYR A 731 6.28 -21.82 -46.15
N ASN A 732 6.63 -20.83 -45.34
CA ASN A 732 6.47 -19.45 -45.69
C ASN A 732 7.60 -19.05 -46.64
N THR A 733 7.25 -18.69 -47.87
CA THR A 733 8.21 -18.33 -48.94
C THR A 733 8.99 -17.05 -48.66
N ARG A 734 8.54 -16.21 -47.72
CA ARG A 734 9.19 -14.94 -47.35
C ARG A 734 10.10 -15.04 -46.13
N THR A 735 9.75 -15.87 -45.15
CA THR A 735 10.51 -15.98 -43.88
C THR A 735 11.30 -17.28 -43.75
N GLY A 736 11.05 -18.27 -44.62
CA GLY A 736 11.68 -19.59 -44.57
C GLY A 736 11.18 -20.50 -43.44
N ALA A 737 10.24 -20.04 -42.61
CA ALA A 737 9.68 -20.84 -41.53
C ALA A 737 8.78 -21.98 -42.07
N THR A 738 8.99 -23.20 -41.56
CA THR A 738 8.30 -24.43 -42.00
C THR A 738 7.31 -24.93 -40.95
N PHE A 739 6.13 -25.38 -41.39
CA PHE A 739 5.04 -25.85 -40.53
C PHE A 739 4.46 -27.15 -41.10
N TRP A 740 4.12 -28.10 -40.22
CA TRP A 740 3.54 -29.39 -40.63
C TRP A 740 2.00 -29.35 -40.81
N GLU A 741 1.34 -28.29 -40.34
CA GLU A 741 -0.10 -28.09 -40.44
C GLU A 741 -0.41 -26.74 -41.12
N LEU A 742 -1.46 -26.67 -41.93
CA LEU A 742 -1.87 -25.41 -42.57
C LEU A 742 -2.33 -24.40 -41.49
N PRO A 743 -1.83 -23.15 -41.47
CA PRO A 743 -2.27 -22.15 -40.51
C PRO A 743 -3.79 -21.94 -40.54
N GLN A 744 -4.44 -21.78 -39.38
CA GLN A 744 -5.91 -21.71 -39.26
C GLN A 744 -6.57 -20.58 -40.09
N PHE A 745 -5.81 -19.54 -40.48
CA PHE A 745 -6.30 -18.45 -41.35
C PHE A 745 -6.13 -18.74 -42.86
N ALA A 746 -5.40 -19.79 -43.23
CA ALA A 746 -5.21 -20.25 -44.61
C ALA A 746 -6.25 -21.32 -45.03
N SER A 747 -7.00 -21.92 -44.09
CA SER A 747 -8.07 -22.91 -44.34
C SER A 747 -9.41 -22.30 -44.76
#